data_AF-A0ABC8AK17-F1
#
_entry.id   AF-A0ABC8AK17-F1
#
_cell.length_a   1.000
_cell.length_b   1.000
_cell.length_c   1.000
_cell.angle_alpha   90.00
_cell.angle_beta   90.00
_cell.angle_gamma   90.00
#
_symmetry.space_group_name_H-M   'P 1'
#
loop_
_entity.id
_entity.type
_entity.pdbx_description
1 polymer ?
#
loop_
_entity_poly.entity_id
_entity_poly.type
_entity_poly.pdbx_seq_one_letter_code
_entity_poly.pdbx_strand_id
1 'polypeptide(L)'
;MTADPALPWATRELGLTLRHTDSALLEPDWRIDDLVSPGLRRNPRRAHLLVSTVLGKHLPTDPHRVLDAGNRLGDLVRAVLGPADAVVLGFAETATGLGHTVAARLAARCYLHSTRRDVPTAETLTGFEEGHSHATSHLLQPMPAEVFGSTLPLVLVDDEISTGATALDAIRALHAFAPRTHYVLASLVDMRTAADRDEFEEAAVDLGARIDTVCLATGRTVLPDSLIDMVAALPDPMLNPVAARRGTFTRAELPWPHGVPEGGRHGFLNADVPEFEAALGRAVAALSRALESPAAAAASTATAAGGPRPVIVIAHEELMYLPLRIAAALADNGIPSRYQTTTRSPAYVLDEPGYPLRRGFRFTAPEHGEDAPRFLYNAQWPEPAPDAEPILLVVADGPADTERLTATGGLIDVLTASGADVLLAVLPESDPRALAAARAPRPGGSPAAAPAPLAADPAAVDRPGAHRREIAGAAGTPDDARTIGPSEAAGDGPPEPLRGPGFGSYAADEVAWLLTDLSGVALEADVVERERRIQAGVAHYAESLPVEYQPDAAYRELFDKVLAESAERLALAVATVSELVVAERGSDIVLASLARAGTPVGVLMRRWLGARGIDVPHYAVSIVRDRGIDFAALDHLARHHDPAQVVFVDGWTGKGAITRELAEALAAYRAAGGAEFAPELAVLADPGSCVRTFGTRDDFLIASACLNSTVSGLVSRTVLNARLLGPGQFHGAKFYRELADQDVSNRLLDEVGGCFDRVRPLVDAQASALLAADRTPTWAGWESVERVRAEYGISSVNFVKPGVGETTRVLLRRVPWRVLVRDPEAGEHAHIRLLAAARGVPVEVVPELAYACMGLIKDMEG
;
A
#
# COMPACT_ATOMS: atom_id res chain seq x y z
N MET A 1 -24.90 21.87 -36.49
CA MET A 1 -25.58 21.29 -35.31
C MET A 1 -25.27 22.21 -34.15
N THR A 2 -26.25 22.99 -33.70
CA THR A 2 -26.13 23.83 -32.50
C THR A 2 -26.18 22.91 -31.28
N ALA A 3 -25.10 22.85 -30.50
CA ALA A 3 -25.00 22.03 -29.29
C ALA A 3 -26.00 22.53 -28.22
N ASP A 4 -26.58 21.59 -27.46
CA ASP A 4 -27.49 21.88 -26.35
C ASP A 4 -26.69 22.50 -25.18
N PRO A 5 -26.97 23.77 -24.78
CA PRO A 5 -26.25 24.43 -23.69
C PRO A 5 -26.54 23.82 -22.31
N ALA A 6 -27.51 22.92 -22.18
CA ALA A 6 -27.81 22.24 -20.93
C ALA A 6 -26.83 21.09 -20.59
N LEU A 7 -26.02 20.62 -21.55
CA LEU A 7 -25.06 19.55 -21.32
C LEU A 7 -23.81 20.05 -20.59
N PRO A 8 -23.26 19.27 -19.63
CA PRO A 8 -21.99 19.58 -19.00
C PRO A 8 -20.89 19.81 -20.04
N TRP A 9 -20.00 20.77 -19.78
CA TRP A 9 -18.94 21.16 -20.70
C TRP A 9 -18.08 19.96 -21.11
N ALA A 10 -17.66 19.11 -20.16
CA ALA A 10 -16.83 17.95 -20.44
C ALA A 10 -17.55 16.90 -21.31
N THR A 11 -18.87 16.80 -21.21
CA THR A 11 -19.67 15.93 -22.09
C THR A 11 -19.77 16.51 -23.49
N ARG A 12 -20.07 17.80 -23.60
CA ARG A 12 -20.24 18.50 -24.87
C ARG A 12 -18.95 18.57 -25.68
N GLU A 13 -17.84 18.94 -25.04
CA GLU A 13 -16.58 19.22 -25.73
C GLU A 13 -15.67 18.00 -25.81
N LEU A 14 -15.70 17.11 -24.80
CA LEU A 14 -14.78 15.97 -24.71
C LEU A 14 -15.46 14.60 -24.78
N GLY A 15 -16.79 14.54 -24.89
CA GLY A 15 -17.52 13.26 -24.96
C GLY A 15 -17.58 12.45 -23.65
N LEU A 16 -17.07 13.00 -22.53
CA LEU A 16 -17.14 12.36 -21.21
C LEU A 16 -18.61 12.31 -20.75
N THR A 17 -19.22 11.13 -20.74
CA THR A 17 -20.66 10.98 -20.45
C THR A 17 -20.89 10.11 -19.23
N LEU A 18 -21.76 10.56 -18.33
CA LEU A 18 -22.29 9.76 -17.23
C LEU A 18 -23.67 9.22 -17.64
N ARG A 19 -23.90 7.92 -17.48
CA ARG A 19 -25.19 7.29 -17.79
C ARG A 19 -25.79 6.73 -16.53
N HIS A 20 -26.97 7.24 -16.18
CA HIS A 20 -27.79 6.70 -15.11
C HIS A 20 -28.43 5.38 -15.51
N THR A 21 -28.46 4.42 -14.59
CA THR A 21 -29.08 3.11 -14.77
C THR A 21 -30.30 2.94 -13.86
N ASP A 22 -30.11 3.14 -12.55
CA ASP A 22 -31.16 2.93 -11.54
C ASP A 22 -30.87 3.72 -10.26
N SER A 23 -31.90 3.95 -9.44
CA SER A 23 -31.81 4.63 -8.13
C SER A 23 -32.41 3.77 -7.03
N ALA A 24 -31.80 3.78 -5.85
CA ALA A 24 -32.29 2.98 -4.72
C ALA A 24 -33.56 3.57 -4.07
N LEU A 25 -33.85 4.85 -4.29
CA LEU A 25 -35.00 5.56 -3.71
C LEU A 25 -35.89 6.10 -4.81
N LEU A 26 -37.21 5.86 -4.69
CA LEU A 26 -38.19 6.26 -5.70
C LEU A 26 -38.52 7.77 -5.66
N GLU A 27 -38.42 8.45 -4.50
CA GLU A 27 -38.72 9.88 -4.37
C GLU A 27 -37.97 10.58 -3.20
N PRO A 28 -37.39 11.78 -3.42
CA PRO A 28 -36.93 12.24 -4.72
C PRO A 28 -35.93 11.22 -5.28
N ASP A 29 -36.04 10.97 -6.58
CA ASP A 29 -35.15 10.10 -7.35
C ASP A 29 -33.76 10.77 -7.45
N TRP A 30 -32.77 10.27 -6.71
CA TRP A 30 -31.40 10.80 -6.77
C TRP A 30 -30.70 10.19 -7.97
N ARG A 31 -30.64 10.93 -9.08
CA ARG A 31 -29.97 10.43 -10.27
C ARG A 31 -28.47 10.69 -10.19
N ILE A 32 -27.71 10.04 -11.08
CA ILE A 32 -26.26 10.22 -11.15
C ILE A 32 -25.90 11.69 -11.40
N ASP A 33 -26.65 12.37 -12.26
CA ASP A 33 -26.49 13.78 -12.60
C ASP A 33 -26.87 14.74 -11.45
N ASP A 34 -27.67 14.30 -10.48
CA ASP A 34 -27.94 15.05 -9.24
C ASP A 34 -26.85 14.92 -8.19
N LEU A 35 -26.02 13.88 -8.32
CA LEU A 35 -25.01 13.43 -7.35
C LEU A 35 -23.58 13.83 -7.73
N VAL A 36 -23.28 13.76 -9.03
CA VAL A 36 -21.94 13.99 -9.56
C VAL A 36 -22.00 14.70 -10.92
N SER A 37 -21.02 15.56 -11.16
CA SER A 37 -20.80 16.26 -12.42
C SER A 37 -19.47 15.83 -13.05
N PRO A 38 -19.37 15.67 -14.39
CA PRO A 38 -18.11 15.30 -15.04
C PRO A 38 -17.10 16.46 -14.97
N GLY A 39 -16.01 16.23 -14.24
CA GLY A 39 -14.83 17.09 -14.17
C GLY A 39 -13.59 16.39 -14.72
N LEU A 40 -12.47 17.11 -14.69
CA LEU A 40 -11.20 16.64 -15.27
C LEU A 40 -10.04 16.78 -14.31
N ARG A 41 -8.99 16.02 -14.58
CA ARG A 41 -7.67 16.15 -13.96
C ARG A 41 -6.58 15.87 -14.99
N ARG A 42 -5.45 16.56 -14.90
CA ARG A 42 -4.29 16.28 -15.74
C ARG A 42 -3.51 15.11 -15.16
N ASN A 43 -3.83 13.90 -15.64
CA ASN A 43 -3.18 12.68 -15.21
C ASN A 43 -3.08 11.71 -16.42
N PRO A 44 -1.88 11.14 -16.69
CA PRO A 44 -1.63 10.33 -17.89
C PRO A 44 -2.29 8.95 -17.85
N ARG A 45 -2.87 8.55 -16.71
CA ARG A 45 -3.55 7.25 -16.53
C ARG A 45 -5.08 7.39 -16.41
N ARG A 46 -5.58 8.48 -15.84
CA ARG A 46 -7.03 8.71 -15.62
C ARG A 46 -7.34 10.20 -15.63
N ALA A 47 -7.88 10.70 -16.74
CA ALA A 47 -8.14 12.13 -16.95
C ALA A 47 -9.52 12.63 -16.50
N HIS A 48 -10.48 11.73 -16.23
CA HIS A 48 -11.80 12.08 -15.70
C HIS A 48 -11.80 12.19 -14.17
N LEU A 49 -12.72 12.99 -13.64
CA LEU A 49 -13.03 13.15 -12.22
C LEU A 49 -14.56 13.24 -12.05
N LEU A 50 -15.14 12.55 -11.07
CA LEU A 50 -16.53 12.77 -10.71
C LEU A 50 -16.59 13.83 -9.60
N VAL A 51 -17.11 15.01 -9.94
CA VAL A 51 -17.23 16.12 -8.99
C VAL A 51 -18.55 15.98 -8.26
N SER A 52 -18.51 15.56 -6.99
CA SER A 52 -19.72 15.48 -6.18
C SER A 52 -20.40 16.84 -6.01
N THR A 53 -21.72 16.85 -6.19
CA THR A 53 -22.63 17.99 -5.98
C THR A 53 -23.29 17.98 -4.59
N VAL A 54 -22.99 16.94 -3.79
CA VAL A 54 -23.66 16.66 -2.51
C VAL A 54 -22.70 16.45 -1.35
N LEU A 55 -21.37 16.48 -1.57
CA LEU A 55 -20.39 16.28 -0.50
C LEU A 55 -19.74 17.57 0.00
N GLY A 56 -19.84 18.68 -0.72
CA GLY A 56 -19.08 19.88 -0.38
C GLY A 56 -17.58 19.81 -0.72
N LYS A 57 -17.04 18.71 -1.26
CA LYS A 57 -15.60 18.61 -1.52
C LYS A 57 -15.05 19.70 -2.45
N HIS A 58 -15.68 19.89 -3.61
CA HIS A 58 -15.21 20.86 -4.62
C HIS A 58 -16.18 22.01 -4.88
N LEU A 59 -17.45 21.86 -4.47
CA LEU A 59 -18.51 22.84 -4.67
C LEU A 59 -19.04 23.32 -3.31
N PRO A 60 -19.19 24.63 -3.07
CA PRO A 60 -19.92 25.14 -1.93
C PRO A 60 -21.36 24.62 -1.95
N THR A 61 -21.68 23.71 -1.04
CA THR A 61 -22.93 22.93 -1.04
C THR A 61 -23.79 23.34 0.15
N ASP A 62 -25.12 23.25 0.02
CA ASP A 62 -26.01 23.42 1.16
C ASP A 62 -25.71 22.33 2.20
N PRO A 63 -25.36 22.67 3.46
CA PRO A 63 -25.01 21.68 4.47
C PRO A 63 -26.16 20.67 4.74
N HIS A 64 -27.42 21.07 4.58
CA HIS A 64 -28.55 20.16 4.75
C HIS A 64 -28.64 19.14 3.62
N ARG A 65 -28.24 19.50 2.40
CA ARG A 65 -28.16 18.57 1.27
C ARG A 65 -27.06 17.53 1.49
N VAL A 66 -25.92 17.94 2.07
CA VAL A 66 -24.83 17.02 2.43
C VAL A 66 -25.27 16.05 3.52
N LEU A 67 -25.94 16.56 4.56
CA LEU A 67 -26.50 15.73 5.63
C LEU A 67 -27.60 14.78 5.11
N ASP A 68 -28.49 15.25 4.23
CA ASP A 68 -29.54 14.43 3.63
C ASP A 68 -28.96 13.29 2.79
N ALA A 69 -27.90 13.54 1.99
CA ALA A 69 -27.20 12.51 1.23
C ALA A 69 -26.70 11.37 2.13
N GLY A 70 -25.97 11.73 3.19
CA GLY A 70 -25.44 10.76 4.14
C GLY A 70 -26.52 10.06 4.97
N ASN A 71 -27.60 10.76 5.33
CA ASN A 71 -28.74 10.18 6.04
C ASN A 71 -29.48 9.16 5.18
N ARG A 72 -29.75 9.47 3.91
CA ARG A 72 -30.38 8.53 2.97
C ARG A 72 -29.52 7.30 2.73
N LEU A 73 -28.21 7.49 2.59
CA LEU A 73 -27.28 6.37 2.48
C LEU A 73 -27.29 5.51 3.76
N GLY A 74 -27.33 6.15 4.94
CA GLY A 74 -27.50 5.48 6.22
C GLY A 74 -28.80 4.69 6.35
N ASP A 75 -29.91 5.19 5.81
CA ASP A 75 -31.19 4.47 5.77
C ASP A 75 -31.12 3.22 4.90
N LEU A 76 -30.41 3.27 3.76
CA LEU A 76 -30.16 2.09 2.93
C LEU A 76 -29.28 1.06 3.66
N VAL A 77 -28.23 1.52 4.34
CA VAL A 77 -27.41 0.64 5.18
C VAL A 77 -28.25 0.00 6.29
N ARG A 78 -29.14 0.77 6.95
CA ARG A 78 -30.05 0.25 7.99
C ARG A 78 -30.99 -0.81 7.45
N ALA A 79 -31.51 -0.65 6.23
CA ALA A 79 -32.37 -1.64 5.60
C ALA A 79 -31.67 -2.99 5.40
N VAL A 80 -30.37 -2.98 5.10
CA VAL A 80 -29.54 -4.19 4.94
C VAL A 80 -29.14 -4.81 6.28
N LEU A 81 -28.73 -3.99 7.25
CA LEU A 81 -28.30 -4.44 8.57
C LEU A 81 -29.46 -4.91 9.47
N GLY A 82 -30.67 -4.41 9.23
CA GLY A 82 -31.79 -4.60 10.14
C GLY A 82 -31.50 -3.99 11.53
N PRO A 83 -31.84 -4.68 12.65
CA PRO A 83 -31.65 -4.16 13.99
C PRO A 83 -30.20 -4.29 14.51
N ALA A 84 -29.27 -4.82 13.72
CA ALA A 84 -27.89 -5.00 14.16
C ALA A 84 -27.17 -3.66 14.39
N ASP A 85 -26.35 -3.61 15.44
CA ASP A 85 -25.35 -2.55 15.63
C ASP A 85 -24.20 -2.73 14.63
N ALA A 86 -23.50 -1.64 14.30
CA ALA A 86 -22.38 -1.68 13.35
C ALA A 86 -21.24 -0.76 13.76
N VAL A 87 -20.05 -1.06 13.23
CA VAL A 87 -18.94 -0.11 13.13
C VAL A 87 -18.96 0.48 11.73
N VAL A 88 -18.73 1.79 11.62
CA VAL A 88 -18.67 2.48 10.33
C VAL A 88 -17.26 3.01 10.12
N LEU A 89 -16.68 2.76 8.94
CA LEU A 89 -15.37 3.21 8.53
C LEU A 89 -15.49 4.07 7.26
N GLY A 90 -15.11 5.35 7.35
CA GLY A 90 -15.00 6.23 6.18
C GLY A 90 -13.60 6.21 5.58
N PHE A 91 -13.47 6.18 4.26
CA PHE A 91 -12.17 6.34 3.61
C PHE A 91 -11.76 7.82 3.56
N ALA A 92 -10.58 8.13 4.09
CA ALA A 92 -10.00 9.43 3.84
C ALA A 92 -9.62 9.58 2.36
N GLU A 93 -9.70 10.77 1.78
CA GLU A 93 -10.14 12.00 2.43
C GLU A 93 -11.65 12.25 2.25
N THR A 94 -12.19 11.95 1.07
CA THR A 94 -13.53 12.40 0.65
C THR A 94 -14.68 11.85 1.49
N ALA A 95 -14.55 10.62 1.98
CA ALA A 95 -15.63 9.94 2.67
C ALA A 95 -15.56 10.10 4.20
N THR A 96 -14.62 10.89 4.75
CA THR A 96 -14.58 11.10 6.22
C THR A 96 -15.81 11.86 6.73
N GLY A 97 -16.37 12.81 5.96
CA GLY A 97 -17.61 13.50 6.30
C GLY A 97 -18.86 12.66 6.03
N LEU A 98 -18.88 11.99 4.87
CA LEU A 98 -20.00 11.13 4.45
C LEU A 98 -20.18 9.95 5.41
N GLY A 99 -19.09 9.24 5.72
CA GLY A 99 -19.07 8.12 6.65
C GLY A 99 -19.55 8.51 8.05
N HIS A 100 -19.19 9.70 8.53
CA HIS A 100 -19.66 10.17 9.84
C HIS A 100 -21.16 10.44 9.82
N THR A 101 -21.68 11.02 8.73
CA THR A 101 -23.12 11.26 8.58
C THR A 101 -23.90 9.94 8.56
N VAL A 102 -23.40 8.93 7.81
CA VAL A 102 -23.95 7.56 7.82
C VAL A 102 -23.93 6.97 9.23
N ALA A 103 -22.82 7.09 9.95
CA ALA A 103 -22.68 6.56 11.30
C ALA A 103 -23.62 7.24 12.31
N ALA A 104 -23.75 8.57 12.24
CA ALA A 104 -24.67 9.34 13.05
C ALA A 104 -26.13 8.93 12.79
N ARG A 105 -26.50 8.76 11.52
CA ARG A 105 -27.84 8.29 11.14
C ARG A 105 -28.14 6.89 11.67
N LEU A 106 -27.15 6.01 11.64
CA LEU A 106 -27.28 4.64 12.15
C LEU A 106 -27.28 4.58 13.68
N ALA A 107 -26.90 5.65 14.39
CA ALA A 107 -26.46 5.57 15.78
C ALA A 107 -25.42 4.45 15.98
N ALA A 108 -24.46 4.37 15.04
CA ALA A 108 -23.47 3.31 14.99
C ALA A 108 -22.68 3.21 16.29
N ARG A 109 -22.24 2.01 16.64
CA ARG A 109 -21.46 1.76 17.87
C ARG A 109 -20.20 2.62 17.91
N CYS A 110 -19.53 2.70 16.76
CA CYS A 110 -18.36 3.52 16.55
C CYS A 110 -18.29 3.98 15.09
N TYR A 111 -17.88 5.22 14.89
CA TYR A 111 -17.38 5.74 13.62
C TYR A 111 -15.86 5.89 13.67
N LEU A 112 -15.16 5.42 12.65
CA LEU A 112 -13.73 5.63 12.43
C LEU A 112 -13.54 6.13 10.98
N HIS A 113 -12.47 6.84 10.69
CA HIS A 113 -12.02 6.99 9.31
C HIS A 113 -10.53 6.68 9.21
N SER A 114 -10.09 6.28 8.01
CA SER A 114 -8.66 6.23 7.76
C SER A 114 -8.05 7.64 7.78
N THR A 115 -6.76 7.74 8.02
CA THR A 115 -6.04 9.02 8.00
C THR A 115 -4.69 8.84 7.34
N ARG A 116 -4.19 9.90 6.72
CA ARG A 116 -2.81 9.96 6.20
C ARG A 116 -1.88 10.71 7.18
N ARG A 117 -2.42 11.16 8.32
CA ARG A 117 -1.68 11.89 9.35
C ARG A 117 -1.11 10.92 10.36
N ASP A 118 0.18 11.03 10.61
CA ASP A 118 0.82 10.36 11.74
C ASP A 118 0.69 11.25 12.97
N VAL A 119 -0.04 10.78 13.99
CA VAL A 119 -0.25 11.48 15.25
C VAL A 119 0.65 10.82 16.30
N PRO A 120 1.72 11.47 16.78
CA PRO A 120 2.74 10.83 17.64
C PRO A 120 2.21 10.21 18.95
N THR A 121 1.07 10.69 19.44
CA THR A 121 0.41 10.22 20.67
C THR A 121 -0.66 9.16 20.42
N ALA A 122 -0.92 8.80 19.15
CA ALA A 122 -1.91 7.81 18.75
C ALA A 122 -1.23 6.49 18.35
N GLU A 123 -1.73 5.38 18.88
CA GLU A 123 -1.34 4.04 18.41
C GLU A 123 -1.96 3.76 17.04
N THR A 124 -1.14 3.31 16.08
CA THR A 124 -1.62 2.87 14.76
C THR A 124 -1.92 1.38 14.81
N LEU A 125 -3.19 1.04 14.61
CA LEU A 125 -3.69 -0.34 14.68
C LEU A 125 -3.30 -1.16 13.45
N THR A 126 -3.48 -0.58 12.26
CA THR A 126 -3.15 -1.18 10.96
C THR A 126 -3.13 -0.09 9.88
N GLY A 127 -2.62 -0.40 8.70
CA GLY A 127 -2.67 0.48 7.53
C GLY A 127 -2.84 -0.25 6.20
N PHE A 128 -3.32 0.46 5.19
CA PHE A 128 -3.54 -0.05 3.83
C PHE A 128 -3.26 1.04 2.77
N GLU A 129 -2.97 0.66 1.52
CA GLU A 129 -2.65 1.60 0.43
C GLU A 129 -3.84 1.81 -0.50
N GLU A 130 -4.07 3.05 -0.96
CA GLU A 130 -5.14 3.38 -1.91
C GLU A 130 -4.63 3.37 -3.37
N GLY A 131 -5.04 2.38 -4.17
CA GLY A 131 -4.46 2.06 -5.50
C GLY A 131 -4.68 3.08 -6.64
N HIS A 132 -5.29 4.25 -6.40
CA HIS A 132 -5.65 5.22 -7.44
C HIS A 132 -5.26 6.69 -7.16
N SER A 133 -4.58 6.95 -6.05
CA SER A 133 -3.90 8.22 -5.78
C SER A 133 -2.40 7.98 -5.63
N HIS A 134 -1.60 8.92 -6.14
CA HIS A 134 -0.15 8.93 -5.97
C HIS A 134 0.24 8.68 -4.51
N ALA A 135 0.97 7.59 -4.25
CA ALA A 135 1.58 7.17 -2.98
C ALA A 135 0.95 7.73 -1.68
N THR A 136 -0.06 7.05 -1.13
CA THR A 136 -0.56 7.39 0.22
C THR A 136 -1.01 6.17 1.02
N SER A 137 -0.25 5.89 2.07
CA SER A 137 -0.60 4.98 3.15
C SER A 137 -1.77 5.54 3.96
N HIS A 138 -2.78 4.72 4.21
CA HIS A 138 -3.91 5.00 5.08
C HIS A 138 -3.71 4.29 6.41
N LEU A 139 -3.70 5.04 7.51
CA LEU A 139 -3.56 4.56 8.88
C LEU A 139 -4.94 4.48 9.56
N LEU A 140 -5.10 3.54 10.49
CA LEU A 140 -6.23 3.48 11.42
C LEU A 140 -5.72 3.69 12.85
N GLN A 141 -6.21 4.72 13.52
CA GLN A 141 -5.73 5.14 14.85
C GLN A 141 -6.84 5.22 15.93
N PRO A 142 -7.65 4.17 16.15
CA PRO A 142 -8.72 4.16 17.15
C PRO A 142 -8.18 4.20 18.59
N MET A 143 -8.77 5.04 19.44
CA MET A 143 -8.32 5.23 20.83
C MET A 143 -9.39 4.82 21.87
N PRO A 144 -9.20 3.74 22.64
CA PRO A 144 -8.13 2.75 22.52
C PRO A 144 -8.38 1.77 21.34
N ALA A 145 -7.38 0.97 20.98
CA ALA A 145 -7.42 0.08 19.81
C ALA A 145 -8.65 -0.85 19.78
N GLU A 146 -9.10 -1.30 20.95
CA GLU A 146 -10.20 -2.23 21.14
C GLU A 146 -11.56 -1.66 20.69
N VAL A 147 -11.67 -0.33 20.54
CA VAL A 147 -12.86 0.32 19.96
C VAL A 147 -13.18 -0.25 18.58
N PHE A 148 -12.15 -0.65 17.82
CA PHE A 148 -12.32 -1.25 16.51
C PHE A 148 -12.41 -2.78 16.53
N GLY A 149 -11.89 -3.47 17.57
CA GLY A 149 -11.78 -4.94 17.66
C GLY A 149 -13.08 -5.72 17.94
N SER A 150 -14.24 -5.26 17.48
CA SER A 150 -15.53 -5.95 17.66
C SER A 150 -15.78 -7.06 16.60
N THR A 151 -16.88 -7.80 16.72
CA THR A 151 -17.38 -8.75 15.68
C THR A 151 -18.63 -8.24 14.95
N LEU A 152 -19.06 -7.00 15.26
CA LEU A 152 -20.20 -6.34 14.63
C LEU A 152 -20.04 -6.25 13.09
N PRO A 153 -21.13 -6.14 12.33
CA PRO A 153 -21.04 -5.73 10.93
C PRO A 153 -20.16 -4.49 10.74
N LEU A 154 -19.33 -4.50 9.69
CA LEU A 154 -18.49 -3.37 9.31
C LEU A 154 -19.05 -2.70 8.06
N VAL A 155 -19.43 -1.43 8.21
CA VAL A 155 -19.89 -0.59 7.09
C VAL A 155 -18.70 0.21 6.60
N LEU A 156 -18.28 0.02 5.36
CA LEU A 156 -17.27 0.84 4.71
C LEU A 156 -17.96 1.88 3.84
N VAL A 157 -17.55 3.15 3.96
CA VAL A 157 -18.19 4.27 3.27
C VAL A 157 -17.18 4.96 2.37
N ASP A 158 -17.54 5.07 1.09
CA ASP A 158 -16.78 5.81 0.07
C ASP A 158 -17.70 6.78 -0.70
N ASP A 159 -17.16 7.70 -1.49
CA ASP A 159 -17.99 8.60 -2.31
C ASP A 159 -18.47 7.94 -3.61
N GLU A 160 -17.57 7.26 -4.31
CA GLU A 160 -17.85 6.53 -5.55
C GLU A 160 -17.29 5.10 -5.50
N ILE A 161 -18.02 4.14 -6.09
CA ILE A 161 -17.44 2.83 -6.42
C ILE A 161 -17.24 2.79 -7.93
N SER A 162 -15.98 2.69 -8.36
CA SER A 162 -15.64 2.50 -9.77
C SER A 162 -15.55 1.01 -10.12
N THR A 163 -14.39 0.38 -9.94
CA THR A 163 -14.27 -1.10 -9.98
C THR A 163 -14.55 -1.73 -8.61
N GLY A 164 -14.39 -0.95 -7.53
CA GLY A 164 -14.52 -1.44 -6.15
C GLY A 164 -13.32 -2.22 -5.64
N ALA A 165 -12.22 -2.29 -6.41
CA ALA A 165 -10.98 -2.96 -5.99
C ALA A 165 -10.43 -2.43 -4.66
N THR A 166 -10.34 -1.09 -4.50
CA THR A 166 -9.91 -0.44 -3.25
C THR A 166 -10.73 -0.88 -2.05
N ALA A 167 -12.07 -0.97 -2.22
CA ALA A 167 -12.96 -1.37 -1.14
C ALA A 167 -12.79 -2.86 -0.77
N LEU A 168 -12.59 -3.73 -1.75
CA LEU A 168 -12.28 -5.15 -1.50
C LEU A 168 -10.93 -5.35 -0.82
N ASP A 169 -9.90 -4.62 -1.24
CA ASP A 169 -8.57 -4.70 -0.62
C ASP A 169 -8.62 -4.24 0.84
N ALA A 170 -9.36 -3.15 1.13
CA ALA A 170 -9.63 -2.73 2.49
C ALA A 170 -10.42 -3.78 3.28
N ILE A 171 -11.49 -4.35 2.72
CA ILE A 171 -12.25 -5.44 3.38
C ILE A 171 -11.34 -6.62 3.71
N ARG A 172 -10.50 -7.07 2.78
CA ARG A 172 -9.57 -8.19 2.97
C ARG A 172 -8.54 -7.90 4.07
N ALA A 173 -7.92 -6.71 4.05
CA ALA A 173 -6.96 -6.31 5.06
C ALA A 173 -7.61 -6.24 6.45
N LEU A 174 -8.80 -5.64 6.55
CA LEU A 174 -9.56 -5.54 7.79
C LEU A 174 -10.07 -6.90 8.27
N HIS A 175 -10.46 -7.80 7.36
CA HIS A 175 -10.89 -9.15 7.68
C HIS A 175 -9.73 -10.00 8.20
N ALA A 176 -8.53 -9.88 7.64
CA ALA A 176 -7.35 -10.59 8.14
C ALA A 176 -6.96 -10.17 9.56
N PHE A 177 -7.20 -8.90 9.91
CA PHE A 177 -6.93 -8.36 11.24
C PHE A 177 -8.05 -8.67 12.26
N ALA A 178 -9.30 -8.36 11.90
CA ALA A 178 -10.48 -8.55 12.74
C ALA A 178 -11.66 -9.08 11.90
N PRO A 179 -11.75 -10.42 11.71
CA PRO A 179 -12.75 -11.04 10.85
C PRO A 179 -14.18 -10.66 11.24
N ARG A 180 -14.98 -10.25 10.25
CA ARG A 180 -16.43 -10.01 10.39
C ARG A 180 -17.21 -10.98 9.52
N THR A 181 -18.39 -11.35 9.98
CA THR A 181 -19.33 -12.18 9.19
C THR A 181 -20.14 -11.36 8.20
N HIS A 182 -20.15 -10.03 8.33
CA HIS A 182 -20.95 -9.13 7.50
C HIS A 182 -20.23 -7.81 7.24
N TYR A 183 -20.06 -7.48 5.96
CA TYR A 183 -19.58 -6.21 5.45
C TYR A 183 -20.67 -5.53 4.63
N VAL A 184 -20.77 -4.20 4.77
CA VAL A 184 -21.64 -3.38 3.91
C VAL A 184 -20.80 -2.30 3.28
N LEU A 185 -20.69 -2.28 1.95
CA LEU A 185 -20.06 -1.18 1.22
C LEU A 185 -21.14 -0.16 0.84
N ALA A 186 -20.98 1.07 1.29
CA ALA A 186 -21.91 2.16 1.06
C ALA A 186 -21.24 3.28 0.24
N SER A 187 -21.90 3.75 -0.82
CA SER A 187 -21.42 4.87 -1.63
C SER A 187 -22.53 5.77 -2.15
N LEU A 188 -22.21 6.97 -2.64
CA LEU A 188 -23.22 7.78 -3.33
C LEU A 188 -23.57 7.16 -4.67
N VAL A 189 -22.55 6.77 -5.45
CA VAL A 189 -22.71 6.21 -6.78
C VAL A 189 -21.94 4.91 -6.96
N ASP A 190 -22.58 3.92 -7.58
CA ASP A 190 -21.93 2.69 -8.02
C ASP A 190 -21.85 2.65 -9.56
N MET A 191 -20.62 2.70 -10.07
CA MET A 191 -20.26 2.73 -11.49
C MET A 191 -19.70 1.38 -11.98
N ARG A 192 -19.76 0.33 -11.15
CA ARG A 192 -19.23 -1.01 -11.47
C ARG A 192 -19.93 -1.64 -12.66
N THR A 193 -19.13 -2.38 -13.42
CA THR A 193 -19.63 -3.31 -14.43
C THR A 193 -20.18 -4.59 -13.77
N ALA A 194 -20.78 -5.48 -14.56
CA ALA A 194 -21.22 -6.77 -14.05
C ALA A 194 -20.05 -7.61 -13.55
N ALA A 195 -18.92 -7.61 -14.25
CA ALA A 195 -17.72 -8.35 -13.86
C ALA A 195 -17.17 -7.86 -12.50
N ASP A 196 -17.12 -6.55 -12.29
CA ASP A 196 -16.70 -5.97 -11.00
C ASP A 196 -17.63 -6.37 -9.84
N ARG A 197 -18.91 -6.63 -10.11
CA ARG A 197 -19.87 -7.11 -9.10
C ARG A 197 -19.69 -8.59 -8.81
N ASP A 198 -19.41 -9.40 -9.84
CA ASP A 198 -19.10 -10.82 -9.67
C ASP A 198 -17.85 -11.01 -8.80
N GLU A 199 -16.83 -10.14 -8.93
CA GLU A 199 -15.65 -10.15 -8.06
C GLU A 199 -15.97 -9.93 -6.56
N PHE A 200 -17.03 -9.16 -6.25
CA PHE A 200 -17.47 -8.97 -4.86
C PHE A 200 -18.16 -10.21 -4.30
N GLU A 201 -18.96 -10.89 -5.12
CA GLU A 201 -19.59 -12.17 -4.73
C GLU A 201 -18.52 -13.26 -4.51
N GLU A 202 -17.52 -13.34 -5.40
CA GLU A 202 -16.38 -14.23 -5.22
C GLU A 202 -15.59 -13.90 -3.94
N ALA A 203 -15.32 -12.61 -3.68
CA ALA A 203 -14.64 -12.19 -2.46
C ALA A 203 -15.45 -12.51 -1.19
N ALA A 204 -16.77 -12.39 -1.23
CA ALA A 204 -17.65 -12.76 -0.12
C ALA A 204 -17.52 -14.26 0.21
N VAL A 205 -17.53 -15.11 -0.82
CA VAL A 205 -17.32 -16.56 -0.68
C VAL A 205 -15.92 -16.87 -0.13
N ASP A 206 -14.87 -16.26 -0.70
CA ASP A 206 -13.48 -16.47 -0.29
C ASP A 206 -13.21 -16.09 1.17
N LEU A 207 -13.86 -15.03 1.65
CA LEU A 207 -13.75 -14.56 3.04
C LEU A 207 -14.66 -15.32 4.01
N GLY A 208 -15.59 -16.15 3.52
CA GLY A 208 -16.62 -16.76 4.37
C GLY A 208 -17.51 -15.72 5.06
N ALA A 209 -17.71 -14.56 4.42
CA ALA A 209 -18.45 -13.43 4.95
C ALA A 209 -19.50 -12.94 3.96
N ARG A 210 -20.59 -12.36 4.45
CA ARG A 210 -21.56 -11.66 3.60
C ARG A 210 -21.04 -10.27 3.25
N ILE A 211 -21.08 -9.89 1.98
CA ILE A 211 -20.77 -8.53 1.52
C ILE A 211 -21.99 -7.97 0.79
N ASP A 212 -22.64 -6.96 1.35
CA ASP A 212 -23.69 -6.22 0.64
C ASP A 212 -23.15 -4.89 0.11
N THR A 213 -23.66 -4.43 -1.03
CA THR A 213 -23.42 -3.06 -1.50
C THR A 213 -24.71 -2.25 -1.46
N VAL A 214 -24.64 -1.01 -0.97
CA VAL A 214 -25.72 -0.02 -1.07
C VAL A 214 -25.20 1.26 -1.71
N CYS A 215 -26.01 1.87 -2.56
CA CYS A 215 -25.70 3.16 -3.16
C CYS A 215 -26.98 3.97 -3.39
N LEU A 216 -26.86 5.30 -3.51
CA LEU A 216 -28.02 6.13 -3.83
C LEU A 216 -28.41 5.97 -5.31
N ALA A 217 -27.41 5.89 -6.21
CA ALA A 217 -27.62 5.69 -7.63
C ALA A 217 -26.60 4.74 -8.26
N THR A 218 -27.02 4.03 -9.31
CA THR A 218 -26.15 3.19 -10.14
C THR A 218 -26.06 3.74 -11.56
N GLY A 219 -24.92 3.52 -12.20
CA GLY A 219 -24.70 4.00 -13.56
C GLY A 219 -23.42 3.49 -14.18
N ARG A 220 -22.94 4.19 -15.20
CA ARG A 220 -21.64 3.95 -15.81
C ARG A 220 -21.03 5.22 -16.38
N THR A 221 -19.70 5.27 -16.36
CA THR A 221 -18.92 6.30 -17.01
C THR A 221 -18.52 5.86 -18.42
N VAL A 222 -18.77 6.69 -19.42
CA VAL A 222 -18.35 6.46 -20.81
C VAL A 222 -17.23 7.44 -21.12
N LEU A 223 -16.04 6.89 -21.40
CA LEU A 223 -14.83 7.63 -21.70
C LEU A 223 -14.49 7.47 -23.20
N PRO A 224 -14.20 8.56 -23.92
CA PRO A 224 -13.59 8.45 -25.24
C PRO A 224 -12.10 8.06 -25.12
N ASP A 225 -11.63 7.25 -26.06
CA ASP A 225 -10.24 6.74 -26.08
C ASP A 225 -9.20 7.87 -26.08
N SER A 226 -9.51 8.99 -26.72
CA SER A 226 -8.64 10.17 -26.82
C SER A 226 -8.73 11.13 -25.62
N LEU A 227 -9.48 10.80 -24.56
CA LEU A 227 -9.74 11.74 -23.47
C LEU A 227 -8.46 12.26 -22.80
N ILE A 228 -7.48 11.38 -22.58
CA ILE A 228 -6.20 11.76 -21.95
C ILE A 228 -5.46 12.80 -22.81
N ASP A 229 -5.35 12.55 -24.12
CA ASP A 229 -4.68 13.45 -25.05
C ASP A 229 -5.41 14.79 -25.17
N MET A 230 -6.75 14.76 -25.23
CA MET A 230 -7.57 15.96 -25.29
C MET A 230 -7.41 16.82 -24.03
N VAL A 231 -7.38 16.20 -22.84
CA VAL A 231 -7.16 16.93 -21.57
C VAL A 231 -5.73 17.45 -21.46
N ALA A 232 -4.74 16.71 -21.95
CA ALA A 232 -3.35 17.15 -22.00
C ALA A 232 -3.15 18.36 -22.92
N ALA A 233 -3.95 18.47 -23.99
CA ALA A 233 -3.91 19.57 -24.94
C ALA A 233 -4.63 20.85 -24.45
N LEU A 234 -5.36 20.79 -23.34
CA LEU A 234 -6.00 21.98 -22.74
C LEU A 234 -4.93 22.96 -22.22
N PRO A 235 -5.20 24.28 -22.20
CA PRO A 235 -4.27 25.27 -21.68
C PRO A 235 -4.00 25.09 -20.18
N ASP A 236 -2.91 25.67 -19.67
CA ASP A 236 -2.63 25.63 -18.23
C ASP A 236 -3.73 26.35 -17.44
N PRO A 237 -4.26 25.74 -16.37
CA PRO A 237 -5.32 26.35 -15.59
C PRO A 237 -4.78 27.57 -14.84
N MET A 238 -5.54 28.66 -14.85
CA MET A 238 -5.23 29.83 -14.03
C MET A 238 -5.70 29.56 -12.59
N LEU A 239 -4.74 29.49 -11.66
CA LEU A 239 -4.97 29.29 -10.23
C LEU A 239 -4.60 30.55 -9.45
N ASN A 240 -5.09 30.67 -8.22
CA ASN A 240 -4.82 31.79 -7.30
C ASN A 240 -5.16 33.16 -7.90
N PRO A 241 -6.44 33.40 -8.27
CA PRO A 241 -6.87 34.69 -8.79
C PRO A 241 -6.62 35.80 -7.78
N VAL A 242 -6.14 36.96 -8.25
CA VAL A 242 -5.82 38.13 -7.43
C VAL A 242 -6.79 39.25 -7.76
N ALA A 243 -7.45 39.80 -6.73
CA ALA A 243 -8.36 40.93 -6.88
C ALA A 243 -7.62 42.28 -6.75
N ALA A 244 -8.22 43.35 -7.25
CA ALA A 244 -7.69 44.71 -7.12
C ALA A 244 -7.56 45.17 -5.66
N ARG A 245 -8.43 44.67 -4.79
CA ARG A 245 -8.40 44.89 -3.34
C ARG A 245 -8.22 43.55 -2.63
N ARG A 246 -7.27 43.48 -1.71
CA ARG A 246 -7.11 42.33 -0.79
C ARG A 246 -8.24 42.34 0.24
N GLY A 247 -8.80 41.16 0.53
CA GLY A 247 -9.78 40.96 1.59
C GLY A 247 -9.16 40.99 2.99
N THR A 248 -10.01 40.88 4.01
CA THR A 248 -9.58 40.94 5.41
C THR A 248 -9.35 39.55 6.01
N PHE A 249 -8.58 39.50 7.10
CA PHE A 249 -8.32 38.27 7.85
C PHE A 249 -8.59 38.51 9.33
N THR A 250 -9.37 37.61 9.94
CA THR A 250 -9.60 37.57 11.39
C THR A 250 -9.47 36.14 11.90
N ARG A 251 -9.25 35.99 13.20
CA ARG A 251 -9.03 34.69 13.85
C ARG A 251 -9.92 34.54 15.09
N ALA A 252 -10.44 33.34 15.30
CA ALA A 252 -11.18 32.96 16.50
C ALA A 252 -10.75 31.56 16.99
N GLU A 253 -10.55 31.42 18.29
CA GLU A 253 -10.35 30.10 18.92
C GLU A 253 -11.71 29.52 19.32
N LEU A 254 -11.96 28.26 18.97
CA LEU A 254 -13.20 27.58 19.30
C LEU A 254 -13.11 26.93 20.70
N PRO A 255 -14.14 27.09 21.55
CA PRO A 255 -14.19 26.49 22.88
C PRO A 255 -14.51 24.98 22.79
N TRP A 256 -13.55 24.19 22.32
CA TRP A 256 -13.67 22.74 22.17
C TRP A 256 -12.95 21.98 23.30
N PRO A 257 -13.61 21.05 24.02
CA PRO A 257 -12.95 20.28 25.07
C PRO A 257 -12.04 19.17 24.51
N HIS A 258 -10.82 19.03 25.05
CA HIS A 258 -9.85 18.00 24.61
C HIS A 258 -10.31 16.53 24.76
N GLY A 259 -11.30 16.27 25.62
CA GLY A 259 -11.87 14.94 25.82
C GLY A 259 -13.10 14.64 24.95
N VAL A 260 -13.47 15.54 24.04
CA VAL A 260 -14.61 15.37 23.12
C VAL A 260 -14.06 15.24 21.70
N PRO A 261 -14.30 14.11 21.01
CA PRO A 261 -13.80 13.93 19.65
C PRO A 261 -14.47 14.91 18.69
N GLU A 262 -13.69 15.62 17.88
CA GLU A 262 -14.17 16.50 16.81
C GLU A 262 -14.57 15.73 15.54
N GLY A 263 -14.16 14.47 15.43
CA GLY A 263 -14.34 13.64 14.24
C GLY A 263 -14.04 12.17 14.50
N GLY A 264 -13.94 11.41 13.42
CA GLY A 264 -13.73 9.96 13.48
C GLY A 264 -12.26 9.52 13.54
N ARG A 265 -11.26 10.43 13.49
CA ARG A 265 -9.83 10.08 13.37
C ARG A 265 -9.39 9.07 14.44
N HIS A 266 -9.79 9.34 15.69
CA HIS A 266 -9.47 8.52 16.86
C HIS A 266 -10.66 7.69 17.37
N GLY A 267 -11.66 7.50 16.51
CA GLY A 267 -12.93 6.87 16.85
C GLY A 267 -13.91 7.84 17.50
N PHE A 268 -15.18 7.78 17.08
CA PHE A 268 -16.31 8.51 17.65
C PHE A 268 -17.38 7.51 18.08
N LEU A 269 -17.68 7.43 19.37
CA LEU A 269 -18.65 6.49 19.92
C LEU A 269 -20.04 7.12 19.95
N ASN A 270 -21.09 6.31 19.86
CA ASN A 270 -22.46 6.80 20.11
C ASN A 270 -22.62 7.47 21.49
N ALA A 271 -21.81 7.04 22.47
CA ALA A 271 -21.80 7.64 23.80
C ALA A 271 -21.19 9.06 23.84
N ASP A 272 -20.43 9.47 22.81
CA ASP A 272 -19.79 10.80 22.73
C ASP A 272 -20.76 11.88 22.20
N VAL A 273 -21.92 11.48 21.65
CA VAL A 273 -22.90 12.38 21.00
C VAL A 273 -23.36 13.52 21.91
N PRO A 274 -23.80 13.29 23.17
CA PRO A 274 -24.32 14.38 24.00
C PRO A 274 -23.28 15.48 24.26
N GLU A 275 -22.06 15.09 24.59
CA GLU A 275 -20.94 16.01 24.83
C GLU A 275 -20.51 16.73 23.54
N PHE A 276 -20.51 16.03 22.40
CA PHE A 276 -20.26 16.62 21.08
C PHE A 276 -21.29 17.71 20.75
N GLU A 277 -22.58 17.43 20.89
CA GLU A 277 -23.66 18.41 20.61
C GLU A 277 -23.56 19.63 21.53
N ALA A 278 -23.23 19.42 22.80
CA ALA A 278 -23.00 20.52 23.73
C ALA A 278 -21.76 21.36 23.36
N ALA A 279 -20.68 20.73 22.88
CA ALA A 279 -19.49 21.43 22.40
C ALA A 279 -19.75 22.19 21.10
N LEU A 280 -20.47 21.59 20.16
CA LEU A 280 -20.92 22.22 18.91
C LEU A 280 -21.73 23.49 19.20
N GLY A 281 -22.70 23.43 20.11
CA GLY A 281 -23.49 24.61 20.48
C GLY A 281 -22.65 25.77 21.00
N ARG A 282 -21.62 25.49 21.81
CA ARG A 282 -20.67 26.52 22.30
C ARG A 282 -19.80 27.08 21.19
N ALA A 283 -19.32 26.24 20.28
CA ALA A 283 -18.51 26.65 19.13
C ALA A 283 -19.30 27.54 18.18
N VAL A 284 -20.53 27.16 17.84
CA VAL A 284 -21.44 27.95 17.00
C VAL A 284 -21.75 29.30 17.64
N ALA A 285 -22.05 29.35 18.95
CA ALA A 285 -22.28 30.61 19.65
C ALA A 285 -21.04 31.52 19.70
N ALA A 286 -19.83 30.97 19.72
CA ALA A 286 -18.59 31.74 19.59
C ALA A 286 -18.43 32.31 18.17
N LEU A 287 -18.70 31.48 17.15
CA LEU A 287 -18.62 31.86 15.74
C LEU A 287 -19.64 32.93 15.36
N SER A 288 -20.91 32.80 15.77
CA SER A 288 -21.93 33.82 15.51
C SER A 288 -21.50 35.19 16.04
N ARG A 289 -20.94 35.25 17.26
CA ARG A 289 -20.40 36.51 17.83
C ARG A 289 -19.21 37.06 17.06
N ALA A 290 -18.33 36.19 16.55
CA ALA A 290 -17.19 36.62 15.73
C ALA A 290 -17.64 37.22 14.39
N LEU A 291 -18.62 36.57 13.74
CA LEU A 291 -19.22 37.00 12.48
C LEU A 291 -20.02 38.31 12.61
N GLU A 292 -20.62 38.57 13.77
CA GLU A 292 -21.35 39.81 14.08
C GLU A 292 -20.46 40.96 14.59
N SER A 293 -19.15 40.72 14.79
CA SER A 293 -18.27 41.72 15.41
C SER A 293 -18.12 42.99 14.54
N PRO A 294 -17.89 44.17 15.15
CA PRO A 294 -17.66 45.41 14.40
C PRO A 294 -16.49 45.33 13.40
N ALA A 295 -15.49 44.49 13.68
CA ALA A 295 -14.39 44.22 12.75
C ALA A 295 -14.85 43.44 11.50
N ALA A 296 -15.75 42.47 11.66
CA ALA A 296 -16.38 41.76 10.55
C ALA A 296 -17.37 42.64 9.77
N ALA A 297 -18.05 43.58 10.46
CA ALA A 297 -18.94 44.56 9.84
C ALA A 297 -18.19 45.65 9.06
N ALA A 298 -17.04 46.12 9.56
CA ALA A 298 -16.22 47.15 8.92
C ALA A 298 -15.52 46.70 7.63
N ALA A 299 -15.42 45.39 7.39
CA ALA A 299 -14.87 44.80 6.17
C ALA A 299 -15.85 44.81 4.98
N SER A 300 -17.14 45.11 5.20
CA SER A 300 -18.19 45.08 4.18
C SER A 300 -18.42 46.42 3.49
N THR A 301 -18.49 46.41 2.16
CA THR A 301 -19.01 47.53 1.34
C THR A 301 -20.49 47.34 0.96
N ALA A 302 -21.10 46.21 1.31
CA ALA A 302 -22.43 45.83 0.86
C ALA A 302 -23.26 45.22 1.99
N THR A 303 -24.20 45.98 2.54
CA THR A 303 -25.51 45.47 2.98
C THR A 303 -26.55 46.58 2.90
N ALA A 304 -27.04 46.87 1.68
CA ALA A 304 -28.26 47.66 1.49
C ALA A 304 -29.55 46.91 1.94
N ALA A 305 -29.43 45.66 2.38
CA ALA A 305 -30.54 44.77 2.70
C ALA A 305 -30.37 44.01 4.03
N GLY A 306 -30.04 44.70 5.13
CA GLY A 306 -30.43 44.38 6.53
C GLY A 306 -30.23 42.98 7.16
N GLY A 307 -29.62 41.99 6.50
CA GLY A 307 -29.42 40.61 6.99
C GLY A 307 -27.94 40.24 7.19
N PRO A 308 -27.65 39.10 7.85
CA PRO A 308 -26.29 38.61 8.06
C PRO A 308 -25.61 38.27 6.73
N ARG A 309 -24.30 38.51 6.63
CA ARG A 309 -23.52 38.13 5.43
C ARG A 309 -23.53 36.61 5.27
N PRO A 310 -23.62 36.09 4.03
CA PRO A 310 -23.46 34.67 3.80
C PRO A 310 -22.08 34.16 4.21
N VAL A 311 -21.98 32.89 4.55
CA VAL A 311 -20.74 32.23 4.99
C VAL A 311 -20.50 30.97 4.18
N ILE A 312 -19.26 30.77 3.73
CA ILE A 312 -18.81 29.46 3.23
C ILE A 312 -17.88 28.88 4.28
N VAL A 313 -18.34 27.84 4.96
CA VAL A 313 -17.56 27.10 5.94
C VAL A 313 -16.66 26.12 5.19
N ILE A 314 -15.36 26.30 5.30
CA ILE A 314 -14.33 25.51 4.63
C ILE A 314 -13.65 24.63 5.67
N ALA A 315 -13.92 23.33 5.63
CA ALA A 315 -13.16 22.32 6.35
C ALA A 315 -11.75 22.17 5.78
N HIS A 316 -10.79 21.81 6.63
CA HIS A 316 -9.45 21.44 6.19
C HIS A 316 -9.27 19.92 6.11
N GLU A 317 -9.10 19.42 4.90
CA GLU A 317 -8.87 18.01 4.57
C GLU A 317 -9.86 17.05 5.26
N GLU A 318 -9.36 16.10 6.05
CA GLU A 318 -10.14 15.06 6.71
C GLU A 318 -11.05 15.54 7.87
N LEU A 319 -10.90 16.80 8.35
CA LEU A 319 -11.76 17.41 9.38
C LEU A 319 -13.10 17.85 8.76
N MET A 320 -13.91 16.91 8.28
CA MET A 320 -15.08 17.25 7.48
C MET A 320 -16.37 17.41 8.30
N TYR A 321 -16.65 16.49 9.22
CA TYR A 321 -17.98 16.40 9.85
C TYR A 321 -18.30 17.56 10.79
N LEU A 322 -17.38 17.96 11.68
CA LEU A 322 -17.63 19.08 12.57
C LEU A 322 -17.88 20.40 11.81
N PRO A 323 -17.06 20.81 10.81
CA PRO A 323 -17.36 22.01 10.04
C PRO A 323 -18.68 21.91 9.25
N LEU A 324 -19.07 20.71 8.79
CA LEU A 324 -20.40 20.48 8.20
C LEU A 324 -21.51 20.77 9.22
N ARG A 325 -21.38 20.25 10.46
CA ARG A 325 -22.32 20.49 11.55
C ARG A 325 -22.37 21.97 11.97
N ILE A 326 -21.24 22.66 11.95
CA ILE A 326 -21.16 24.13 12.15
C ILE A 326 -21.94 24.85 11.04
N ALA A 327 -21.71 24.50 9.77
CA ALA A 327 -22.40 25.12 8.66
C ALA A 327 -23.93 24.95 8.73
N ALA A 328 -24.41 23.75 9.08
CA ALA A 328 -25.83 23.48 9.29
C ALA A 328 -26.39 24.33 10.44
N ALA A 329 -25.73 24.34 11.60
CA ALA A 329 -26.18 25.09 12.76
C ALA A 329 -26.17 26.61 12.54
N LEU A 330 -25.21 27.15 11.77
CA LEU A 330 -25.22 28.56 11.37
C LEU A 330 -26.40 28.87 10.45
N ALA A 331 -26.71 27.99 9.48
CA ALA A 331 -27.88 28.11 8.63
C ALA A 331 -29.20 28.06 9.41
N ASP A 332 -29.33 27.12 10.36
CA ASP A 332 -30.49 27.00 11.25
C ASP A 332 -30.68 28.24 12.13
N ASN A 333 -29.58 28.90 12.51
CA ASN A 333 -29.58 30.17 13.24
C ASN A 333 -29.78 31.40 12.34
N GLY A 334 -30.11 31.21 11.05
CA GLY A 334 -30.47 32.28 10.13
C GLY A 334 -29.29 32.95 9.41
N ILE A 335 -28.06 32.41 9.52
CA ILE A 335 -26.89 32.88 8.75
C ILE A 335 -26.79 32.03 7.48
N PRO A 336 -27.01 32.59 6.27
CA PRO A 336 -26.94 31.81 5.04
C PRO A 336 -25.59 31.13 4.91
N SER A 337 -25.57 29.80 4.93
CA SER A 337 -24.32 29.03 4.99
C SER A 337 -24.18 28.03 3.84
N ARG A 338 -22.94 27.83 3.41
CA ARG A 338 -22.51 26.73 2.53
C ARG A 338 -21.36 25.99 3.18
N TYR A 339 -21.24 24.71 2.87
CA TYR A 339 -20.17 23.85 3.32
C TYR A 339 -19.26 23.49 2.16
N GLN A 340 -17.95 23.53 2.42
CA GLN A 340 -16.92 23.11 1.49
C GLN A 340 -15.71 22.51 2.23
N THR A 341 -14.82 21.79 1.54
CA THR A 341 -13.54 21.31 2.08
C THR A 341 -12.34 21.71 1.20
N THR A 342 -11.15 21.76 1.78
CA THR A 342 -9.89 21.66 1.02
C THR A 342 -9.65 20.21 0.59
N THR A 343 -8.67 19.99 -0.30
CA THR A 343 -8.32 18.65 -0.81
C THR A 343 -6.85 18.55 -1.19
N ARG A 344 -6.27 17.36 -1.03
CA ARG A 344 -4.94 17.00 -1.56
C ARG A 344 -4.91 16.78 -3.08
N SER A 345 -6.07 16.53 -3.69
CA SER A 345 -6.16 16.05 -5.08
C SER A 345 -6.21 17.19 -6.10
N PRO A 346 -5.26 17.26 -7.07
CA PRO A 346 -5.30 18.25 -8.13
C PRO A 346 -6.37 17.92 -9.17
N ALA A 347 -7.33 18.83 -9.33
CA ALA A 347 -8.32 18.86 -10.40
C ALA A 347 -8.03 20.00 -11.39
N TYR A 348 -8.47 19.81 -12.63
CA TYR A 348 -8.35 20.80 -13.70
C TYR A 348 -9.42 21.88 -13.56
N VAL A 349 -9.02 23.15 -13.68
CA VAL A 349 -9.88 24.32 -13.51
C VAL A 349 -10.10 25.00 -14.84
N LEU A 350 -11.35 25.32 -15.14
CA LEU A 350 -11.74 25.99 -16.37
C LEU A 350 -12.96 26.86 -16.13
N ASP A 351 -12.83 28.17 -16.33
CA ASP A 351 -13.94 29.11 -16.17
C ASP A 351 -14.83 29.14 -17.42
N GLU A 352 -15.52 28.03 -17.67
CA GLU A 352 -16.46 27.86 -18.79
C GLU A 352 -17.86 27.53 -18.26
N PRO A 353 -18.93 28.12 -18.84
CA PRO A 353 -20.30 27.73 -18.49
C PRO A 353 -20.53 26.22 -18.67
N GLY A 354 -21.08 25.59 -17.63
CA GLY A 354 -21.34 24.15 -17.59
C GLY A 354 -20.15 23.28 -17.17
N TYR A 355 -18.99 23.86 -16.79
CA TYR A 355 -17.90 23.13 -16.13
C TYR A 355 -17.98 23.32 -14.60
N PRO A 356 -17.83 22.27 -13.77
CA PRO A 356 -18.08 22.38 -12.33
C PRO A 356 -16.97 23.12 -11.55
N LEU A 357 -15.71 23.11 -12.03
CA LEU A 357 -14.57 23.69 -11.30
C LEU A 357 -14.04 24.93 -12.02
N ARG A 358 -14.65 26.08 -11.73
CA ARG A 358 -14.40 27.34 -12.47
C ARG A 358 -13.33 28.22 -11.85
N ARG A 359 -13.07 28.07 -10.55
CA ARG A 359 -12.00 28.78 -9.82
C ARG A 359 -11.15 27.80 -9.03
N GLY A 360 -9.86 28.06 -8.89
CA GLY A 360 -8.95 27.19 -8.15
C GLY A 360 -7.94 27.96 -7.32
N PHE A 361 -7.69 27.46 -6.12
CA PHE A 361 -6.71 27.95 -5.18
C PHE A 361 -5.72 26.83 -4.88
N ARG A 362 -4.44 27.09 -5.10
CA ARG A 362 -3.32 26.21 -4.76
C ARG A 362 -2.53 26.88 -3.64
N PHE A 363 -2.36 26.18 -2.53
CA PHE A 363 -1.66 26.70 -1.37
C PHE A 363 -0.67 25.68 -0.81
N THR A 364 0.29 26.18 -0.04
CA THR A 364 1.26 25.36 0.68
C THR A 364 0.56 24.58 1.79
N ALA A 365 0.86 23.28 1.94
CA ALA A 365 0.35 22.49 3.05
C ALA A 365 0.75 23.13 4.39
N PRO A 366 -0.21 23.40 5.30
CA PRO A 366 0.10 24.04 6.56
C PRO A 366 0.86 23.11 7.51
N GLU A 367 0.64 21.80 7.45
CA GLU A 367 1.29 20.82 8.34
C GLU A 367 2.81 20.74 8.10
N HIS A 368 3.58 20.45 9.16
CA HIS A 368 5.03 20.26 9.06
C HIS A 368 5.38 18.93 8.39
N GLY A 369 6.46 18.92 7.58
CA GLY A 369 6.91 17.72 6.87
C GLY A 369 6.14 17.40 5.57
N GLU A 370 5.13 18.21 5.24
CA GLU A 370 4.35 18.11 4.02
C GLU A 370 4.77 19.20 3.02
N ASP A 371 5.24 18.78 1.84
CA ASP A 371 5.69 19.68 0.76
C ASP A 371 4.74 19.68 -0.46
N ALA A 372 3.86 18.69 -0.55
CA ALA A 372 2.87 18.62 -1.62
C ALA A 372 1.81 19.73 -1.45
N PRO A 373 1.42 20.45 -2.53
CA PRO A 373 0.43 21.51 -2.43
C PRO A 373 -0.95 20.96 -2.08
N ARG A 374 -1.78 21.83 -1.50
CA ARG A 374 -3.20 21.60 -1.25
C ARG A 374 -4.05 22.50 -2.14
N PHE A 375 -5.30 22.12 -2.31
CA PHE A 375 -6.22 22.77 -3.22
C PHE A 375 -7.57 23.09 -2.58
N LEU A 376 -8.19 24.16 -3.07
CA LEU A 376 -9.58 24.51 -2.83
C LEU A 376 -10.18 24.99 -4.16
N TYR A 377 -11.44 24.65 -4.43
CA TYR A 377 -12.08 24.95 -5.71
C TYR A 377 -13.31 25.83 -5.53
N ASN A 378 -13.58 26.71 -6.49
CA ASN A 378 -14.68 27.68 -6.50
C ASN A 378 -14.63 28.71 -5.37
N ALA A 379 -14.81 28.31 -4.10
CA ALA A 379 -14.80 29.16 -2.90
C ALA A 379 -15.60 30.48 -3.08
N GLN A 380 -16.76 30.38 -3.73
CA GLN A 380 -17.62 31.51 -4.07
C GLN A 380 -19.08 31.11 -3.91
N TRP A 381 -19.97 32.09 -3.72
CA TRP A 381 -21.39 31.80 -3.54
C TRP A 381 -21.98 31.20 -4.83
N PRO A 382 -22.76 30.10 -4.76
CA PRO A 382 -23.36 29.51 -5.96
C PRO A 382 -24.37 30.44 -6.65
N GLU A 383 -24.52 30.27 -7.97
CA GLU A 383 -25.59 30.90 -8.75
C GLU A 383 -26.99 30.55 -8.18
N PRO A 384 -27.99 31.45 -8.27
CA PRO A 384 -28.04 32.67 -9.09
C PRO A 384 -27.52 33.94 -8.40
N ALA A 385 -26.85 33.85 -7.24
CA ALA A 385 -26.32 35.02 -6.53
C ALA A 385 -24.78 35.04 -6.47
N PRO A 386 -24.06 35.01 -7.61
CA PRO A 386 -22.59 34.99 -7.62
C PRO A 386 -21.97 36.27 -7.05
N ASP A 387 -22.68 37.39 -7.08
CA ASP A 387 -22.24 38.68 -6.51
C ASP A 387 -22.40 38.77 -4.99
N ALA A 388 -22.90 37.71 -4.34
CA ALA A 388 -22.86 37.66 -2.88
C ALA A 388 -21.39 37.68 -2.41
N GLU A 389 -21.09 38.49 -1.40
CA GLU A 389 -19.75 38.61 -0.81
C GLU A 389 -19.64 37.79 0.49
N PRO A 390 -19.52 36.44 0.42
CA PRO A 390 -19.50 35.62 1.61
C PRO A 390 -18.23 35.84 2.41
N ILE A 391 -18.32 35.60 3.72
CA ILE A 391 -17.13 35.38 4.55
C ILE A 391 -16.71 33.92 4.36
N LEU A 392 -15.42 33.70 4.07
CA LEU A 392 -14.84 32.37 4.03
C LEU A 392 -14.41 31.99 5.45
N LEU A 393 -15.19 31.12 6.09
CA LEU A 393 -14.91 30.61 7.43
C LEU A 393 -14.07 29.34 7.31
N VAL A 394 -12.76 29.46 7.44
CA VAL A 394 -11.84 28.31 7.43
C VAL A 394 -11.82 27.69 8.82
N VAL A 395 -12.10 26.39 8.93
CA VAL A 395 -12.04 25.64 10.18
C VAL A 395 -10.87 24.66 10.13
N ALA A 396 -9.90 24.84 11.03
CA ALA A 396 -8.68 24.04 11.09
C ALA A 396 -8.45 23.47 12.50
N ASP A 397 -7.85 22.29 12.58
CA ASP A 397 -7.36 21.70 13.83
C ASP A 397 -5.92 22.14 14.14
N GLY A 398 -5.48 21.92 15.38
CA GLY A 398 -4.15 22.30 15.87
C GLY A 398 -2.97 21.95 14.94
N PRO A 399 -2.90 20.75 14.34
CA PRO A 399 -1.82 20.40 13.40
C PRO A 399 -1.76 21.26 12.13
N ALA A 400 -2.91 21.74 11.64
CA ALA A 400 -2.99 22.64 10.49
C ALA A 400 -2.87 24.11 10.90
N ASP A 401 -2.95 24.43 12.19
CA ASP A 401 -2.75 25.77 12.72
C ASP A 401 -1.26 26.12 12.87
N THR A 402 -0.61 26.38 11.74
CA THR A 402 0.80 26.77 11.69
C THR A 402 0.98 28.14 11.05
N GLU A 403 2.18 28.73 11.22
CA GLU A 403 2.53 29.97 10.52
C GLU A 403 2.40 29.84 9.00
N ARG A 404 2.62 28.64 8.43
CA ARG A 404 2.50 28.35 6.98
C ARG A 404 1.08 28.57 6.47
N LEU A 405 0.05 28.38 7.30
CA LEU A 405 -1.35 28.61 6.92
C LEU A 405 -1.61 30.07 6.56
N THR A 406 -0.93 31.00 7.24
CA THR A 406 -1.07 32.46 7.08
C THR A 406 0.07 33.12 6.29
N ALA A 407 1.19 32.43 6.10
CA ALA A 407 2.34 32.92 5.35
C ALA A 407 2.02 33.13 3.87
N THR A 408 2.91 33.81 3.14
CA THR A 408 2.82 33.96 1.68
C THR A 408 2.65 32.60 1.00
N GLY A 409 1.62 32.47 0.17
CA GLY A 409 1.27 31.20 -0.50
C GLY A 409 0.53 30.19 0.38
N GLY A 410 0.25 30.51 1.65
CA GLY A 410 -0.65 29.76 2.53
C GLY A 410 -2.13 30.00 2.18
N LEU A 411 -3.03 29.19 2.75
CA LEU A 411 -4.46 29.23 2.43
C LEU A 411 -5.06 30.62 2.67
N ILE A 412 -4.76 31.24 3.81
CA ILE A 412 -5.32 32.55 4.16
C ILE A 412 -4.78 33.65 3.24
N ASP A 413 -3.52 33.57 2.85
CA ASP A 413 -2.91 34.53 1.92
C ASP A 413 -3.56 34.44 0.54
N VAL A 414 -3.70 33.23 -0.04
CA VAL A 414 -4.30 33.08 -1.38
C VAL A 414 -5.78 33.46 -1.40
N LEU A 415 -6.53 33.20 -0.33
CA LEU A 415 -7.94 33.57 -0.23
C LEU A 415 -8.11 35.08 -0.09
N THR A 416 -7.36 35.73 0.80
CA THR A 416 -7.45 37.20 0.96
C THR A 416 -6.94 37.93 -0.27
N ALA A 417 -5.88 37.43 -0.94
CA ALA A 417 -5.39 37.99 -2.21
C ALA A 417 -6.48 37.98 -3.30
N SER A 418 -7.41 37.03 -3.23
CA SER A 418 -8.54 36.93 -4.15
C SER A 418 -9.70 37.90 -3.87
N GLY A 419 -9.54 38.74 -2.83
CA GLY A 419 -10.52 39.73 -2.38
C GLY A 419 -11.49 39.23 -1.30
N ALA A 420 -11.40 37.97 -0.90
CA ALA A 420 -12.31 37.38 0.07
C ALA A 420 -11.97 37.78 1.52
N ASP A 421 -12.99 38.06 2.32
CA ASP A 421 -12.84 38.18 3.77
C ASP A 421 -12.80 36.79 4.39
N VAL A 422 -11.79 36.54 5.21
CA VAL A 422 -11.50 35.23 5.79
C VAL A 422 -11.57 35.30 7.31
N LEU A 423 -12.34 34.39 7.90
CA LEU A 423 -12.32 34.11 9.34
C LEU A 423 -11.70 32.73 9.53
N LEU A 424 -10.54 32.65 10.19
CA LEU A 424 -9.94 31.38 10.61
C LEU A 424 -10.47 31.02 12.00
N ALA A 425 -11.16 29.90 12.09
CA ALA A 425 -11.58 29.29 13.34
C ALA A 425 -10.70 28.09 13.66
N VAL A 426 -9.96 28.17 14.76
CA VAL A 426 -9.05 27.10 15.18
C VAL A 426 -9.67 26.30 16.30
N LEU A 427 -9.62 24.97 16.15
CA LEU A 427 -10.04 24.02 17.16
C LEU A 427 -8.81 23.37 17.80
N PRO A 428 -8.73 23.33 19.14
CA PRO A 428 -7.76 22.47 19.81
C PRO A 428 -8.11 21.01 19.53
N GLU A 429 -7.15 20.27 18.97
CA GLU A 429 -7.32 18.84 18.67
C GLU A 429 -7.65 18.06 19.96
N SER A 430 -8.47 17.01 19.83
CA SER A 430 -8.69 16.06 20.91
C SER A 430 -7.38 15.32 21.24
N ASP A 431 -7.10 15.09 22.53
CA ASP A 431 -5.88 14.35 22.92
C ASP A 431 -6.18 12.85 22.88
N PRO A 432 -5.51 12.05 22.01
CA PRO A 432 -5.67 10.60 21.94
C PRO A 432 -5.61 9.90 23.30
N ARG A 433 -4.74 10.39 24.20
CA ARG A 433 -4.57 9.83 25.54
C ARG A 433 -5.74 10.19 26.46
N ALA A 434 -6.30 11.39 26.31
CA ALA A 434 -7.47 11.80 27.07
C ALA A 434 -8.71 11.01 26.63
N LEU A 435 -8.87 10.78 25.33
CA LEU A 435 -9.93 9.92 24.78
C LEU A 435 -9.78 8.48 25.28
N ALA A 436 -8.58 7.91 25.22
CA ALA A 436 -8.31 6.56 25.74
C ALA A 436 -8.60 6.47 27.24
N ALA A 437 -8.16 7.45 28.04
CA ALA A 437 -8.40 7.49 29.47
C ALA A 437 -9.89 7.62 29.83
N ALA A 438 -10.65 8.42 29.06
CA ALA A 438 -12.09 8.57 29.25
C ALA A 438 -12.87 7.28 28.91
N ARG A 439 -12.36 6.49 27.96
CA ARG A 439 -12.97 5.24 27.48
C ARG A 439 -12.53 4.00 28.26
N ALA A 440 -11.49 4.08 29.09
CA ALA A 440 -10.99 2.97 29.88
C ALA A 440 -12.03 2.48 30.93
N PRO A 441 -12.17 1.16 31.14
CA PRO A 441 -13.06 0.64 32.17
C PRO A 441 -12.63 1.12 33.56
N ARG A 442 -13.54 1.71 34.34
CA ARG A 442 -13.24 2.11 35.72
C ARG A 442 -13.02 0.86 36.58
N PRO A 443 -11.91 0.77 37.34
CA PRO A 443 -11.68 -0.35 38.24
C PRO A 443 -12.78 -0.39 39.32
N GLY A 444 -13.57 -1.47 39.32
CA GLY A 444 -14.62 -1.74 40.32
C GLY A 444 -16.08 -1.57 39.85
N GLY A 445 -16.33 -1.21 38.59
CA GLY A 445 -17.69 -1.21 38.03
C GLY A 445 -18.04 -2.56 37.41
N SER A 446 -19.09 -3.24 37.90
CA SER A 446 -19.70 -4.39 37.21
C SER A 446 -20.07 -3.96 35.78
N PRO A 447 -19.91 -4.81 34.73
CA PRO A 447 -20.22 -4.42 33.36
C PRO A 447 -21.68 -3.95 33.28
N ALA A 448 -21.88 -2.70 32.88
CA ALA A 448 -23.21 -2.12 32.71
C ALA A 448 -23.96 -2.95 31.65
N ALA A 449 -25.10 -3.51 32.05
CA ALA A 449 -26.01 -4.16 31.14
C ALA A 449 -26.37 -3.21 29.99
N ALA A 450 -26.44 -3.75 28.77
CA ALA A 450 -26.88 -3.02 27.59
C ALA A 450 -28.21 -2.27 27.90
N PRO A 451 -28.35 -1.00 27.50
CA PRO A 451 -29.62 -0.29 27.67
C PRO A 451 -30.69 -1.03 26.87
N ALA A 452 -31.82 -1.33 27.52
CA ALA A 452 -32.94 -2.00 26.87
C ALA A 452 -33.47 -1.11 25.72
N PRO A 453 -33.86 -1.69 24.59
CA PRO A 453 -34.43 -0.93 23.49
C PRO A 453 -35.70 -0.20 23.95
N LEU A 454 -35.75 1.11 23.67
CA LEU A 454 -36.93 1.95 23.86
C LEU A 454 -38.11 1.34 23.08
N ALA A 455 -39.21 1.10 23.79
CA ALA A 455 -40.43 0.53 23.23
C ALA A 455 -40.98 1.41 22.10
N ALA A 456 -41.15 0.82 20.92
CA ALA A 456 -41.85 1.44 19.80
C ALA A 456 -43.36 1.53 20.11
N ASP A 457 -43.90 2.71 19.90
CA ASP A 457 -45.32 3.06 19.99
C ASP A 457 -46.14 2.26 18.94
N PRO A 458 -47.18 1.48 19.34
CA PRO A 458 -47.95 0.66 18.41
C PRO A 458 -49.15 1.43 17.88
N ALA A 459 -48.98 2.17 16.79
CA ALA A 459 -50.10 2.69 16.02
C ALA A 459 -49.76 2.88 14.54
N ALA A 460 -49.90 1.82 13.73
CA ALA A 460 -50.56 1.84 12.41
C ALA A 460 -50.40 0.48 11.72
N VAL A 461 -51.44 -0.34 11.86
CA VAL A 461 -51.75 -1.45 10.96
C VAL A 461 -52.82 -0.93 10.01
N ASP A 462 -52.59 -0.95 8.69
CA ASP A 462 -53.47 -1.68 7.76
C ASP A 462 -52.85 -1.86 6.35
N ARG A 463 -53.24 -2.94 5.66
CA ARG A 463 -52.65 -3.60 4.46
C ARG A 463 -53.21 -3.03 3.11
N PRO A 464 -53.21 -3.70 1.92
CA PRO A 464 -52.48 -4.88 1.36
C PRO A 464 -52.03 -4.79 -0.15
N GLY A 465 -51.33 -5.83 -0.66
CA GLY A 465 -51.38 -6.26 -2.09
C GLY A 465 -50.02 -6.68 -2.70
N ALA A 466 -49.55 -7.92 -2.57
CA ALA A 466 -49.76 -9.06 -3.49
C ALA A 466 -49.37 -8.81 -4.97
N HIS A 467 -48.29 -9.45 -5.45
CA HIS A 467 -48.35 -10.38 -6.59
C HIS A 467 -47.06 -11.24 -6.71
N ARG A 468 -47.22 -12.52 -6.39
CA ARG A 468 -46.31 -13.63 -6.70
C ARG A 468 -46.65 -14.14 -8.11
N ARG A 469 -45.65 -14.45 -8.93
CA ARG A 469 -45.81 -15.38 -10.07
C ARG A 469 -44.69 -16.41 -10.02
N GLU A 470 -45.09 -17.65 -9.73
CA GLU A 470 -44.35 -18.89 -10.02
C GLU A 470 -44.53 -19.24 -11.50
N ILE A 471 -43.49 -19.83 -12.12
CA ILE A 471 -43.65 -20.89 -13.12
C ILE A 471 -42.59 -21.97 -12.85
N ALA A 472 -43.05 -23.21 -12.94
CA ALA A 472 -42.41 -24.45 -12.53
C ALA A 472 -41.40 -25.03 -13.55
N GLY A 473 -40.39 -25.73 -12.99
CA GLY A 473 -40.07 -27.14 -13.24
C GLY A 473 -39.87 -27.67 -14.67
N ALA A 474 -38.65 -28.12 -14.95
CA ALA A 474 -38.39 -29.30 -15.78
C ALA A 474 -37.10 -29.98 -15.33
N ALA A 475 -37.23 -31.25 -14.96
CA ALA A 475 -36.13 -32.14 -14.60
C ALA A 475 -35.38 -32.63 -15.86
N GLY A 476 -34.06 -32.74 -15.76
CA GLY A 476 -33.22 -33.45 -16.71
C GLY A 476 -31.89 -33.79 -16.05
N THR A 477 -31.65 -35.08 -15.82
CA THR A 477 -30.30 -35.62 -15.55
C THR A 477 -29.50 -35.64 -16.85
N PRO A 478 -28.19 -35.44 -16.77
CA PRO A 478 -27.31 -36.58 -17.00
C PRO A 478 -26.13 -36.69 -16.02
N ASP A 479 -25.71 -37.94 -15.95
CA ASP A 479 -24.58 -38.56 -15.27
C ASP A 479 -23.20 -38.03 -15.70
N ASP A 480 -22.20 -38.32 -14.88
CA ASP A 480 -20.75 -38.33 -15.13
C ASP A 480 -20.01 -37.00 -15.41
N ALA A 481 -19.54 -36.36 -14.33
CA ALA A 481 -18.30 -35.58 -14.34
C ALA A 481 -17.45 -35.97 -13.12
N ARG A 482 -16.35 -36.66 -13.39
CA ARG A 482 -15.39 -37.21 -12.42
C ARG A 482 -14.90 -36.13 -11.46
N THR A 483 -15.20 -36.32 -10.17
CA THR A 483 -14.50 -35.72 -9.05
C THR A 483 -13.02 -36.09 -9.12
N ILE A 484 -12.16 -35.12 -9.44
CA ILE A 484 -10.75 -35.20 -9.05
C ILE A 484 -10.72 -34.77 -7.59
N GLY A 485 -10.63 -35.76 -6.70
CA GLY A 485 -10.47 -35.51 -5.27
C GLY A 485 -9.13 -34.81 -4.98
N PRO A 486 -9.03 -34.10 -3.84
CA PRO A 486 -7.75 -33.56 -3.37
C PRO A 486 -6.77 -34.72 -3.20
N SER A 487 -5.55 -34.52 -3.72
CA SER A 487 -4.41 -35.41 -3.57
C SER A 487 -4.28 -35.90 -2.13
N GLU A 488 -4.11 -37.20 -1.98
CA GLU A 488 -3.94 -37.91 -0.71
C GLU A 488 -2.72 -37.42 0.08
N ALA A 489 -2.87 -37.54 1.41
CA ALA A 489 -1.86 -37.58 2.48
C ALA A 489 -1.32 -36.25 3.04
N ALA A 490 -2.09 -35.62 3.94
CA ALA A 490 -1.50 -34.97 5.11
C ALA A 490 -1.42 -36.02 6.24
N GLY A 491 -0.24 -36.61 6.40
CA GLY A 491 0.07 -37.44 7.57
C GLY A 491 0.32 -36.55 8.79
N ASP A 492 -0.10 -37.00 9.96
CA ASP A 492 -0.01 -36.33 11.27
C ASP A 492 1.45 -36.30 11.84
N GLY A 493 2.46 -36.33 10.97
CA GLY A 493 3.89 -36.39 11.31
C GLY A 493 4.66 -35.16 10.83
N PRO A 494 5.88 -34.90 11.38
CA PRO A 494 6.69 -33.78 10.96
C PRO A 494 7.05 -33.88 9.46
N PRO A 495 7.14 -32.75 8.73
CA PRO A 495 7.45 -32.78 7.30
C PRO A 495 8.84 -33.36 7.04
N GLU A 496 8.91 -34.26 6.04
CA GLU A 496 10.14 -34.92 5.61
C GLU A 496 10.86 -34.10 4.51
N PRO A 497 12.21 -34.09 4.48
CA PRO A 497 12.95 -33.37 3.44
C PRO A 497 12.76 -33.97 2.03
N LEU A 498 12.57 -33.11 1.03
CA LEU A 498 12.51 -33.53 -0.37
C LEU A 498 13.91 -33.75 -0.95
N ARG A 499 14.02 -34.59 -1.99
CA ARG A 499 15.30 -34.95 -2.63
C ARG A 499 15.16 -35.10 -4.14
N GLY A 500 16.24 -34.83 -4.87
CA GLY A 500 16.30 -35.13 -6.30
C GLY A 500 16.36 -36.64 -6.57
N PRO A 501 15.96 -37.11 -7.77
CA PRO A 501 15.36 -36.35 -8.86
C PRO A 501 13.85 -36.08 -8.67
N GLY A 502 13.27 -36.47 -7.52
CA GLY A 502 11.86 -36.23 -7.21
C GLY A 502 11.53 -34.73 -7.10
N PHE A 503 12.42 -33.97 -6.47
CA PHE A 503 12.36 -32.52 -6.32
C PHE A 503 13.74 -31.88 -6.53
N GLY A 504 13.87 -31.10 -7.60
CA GLY A 504 15.11 -30.46 -8.02
C GLY A 504 16.08 -31.39 -8.76
N SER A 505 17.08 -30.80 -9.42
CA SER A 505 18.02 -31.55 -10.28
C SER A 505 19.33 -31.98 -9.63
N TYR A 506 19.61 -31.54 -8.40
CA TYR A 506 20.75 -32.03 -7.62
C TYR A 506 20.54 -33.47 -7.15
N ALA A 507 21.62 -34.22 -6.93
CA ALA A 507 21.51 -35.60 -6.50
C ALA A 507 20.98 -35.70 -5.05
N ALA A 508 20.32 -36.84 -4.72
CA ALA A 508 19.63 -37.04 -3.45
C ALA A 508 20.52 -36.93 -2.21
N ASP A 509 21.81 -37.23 -2.37
CA ASP A 509 22.87 -37.21 -1.36
C ASP A 509 23.59 -35.85 -1.26
N GLU A 510 23.38 -34.96 -2.23
CA GLU A 510 24.01 -33.64 -2.27
C GLU A 510 23.25 -32.57 -1.48
N VAL A 511 21.92 -32.63 -1.48
CA VAL A 511 21.07 -31.69 -0.75
C VAL A 511 19.72 -32.29 -0.40
N ALA A 512 19.26 -32.00 0.82
CA ALA A 512 17.90 -32.23 1.26
C ALA A 512 17.14 -30.89 1.28
N TRP A 513 15.98 -30.81 0.64
CA TRP A 513 15.19 -29.58 0.63
C TRP A 513 14.22 -29.58 1.81
N LEU A 514 14.39 -28.63 2.74
CA LEU A 514 13.39 -28.33 3.77
C LEU A 514 12.37 -27.36 3.17
N LEU A 515 11.64 -27.86 2.17
CA LEU A 515 10.64 -27.12 1.40
C LEU A 515 9.43 -28.02 1.14
N THR A 516 8.26 -27.42 0.95
CA THR A 516 7.04 -28.10 0.52
C THR A 516 6.94 -28.08 -1.02
N ASP A 517 6.67 -29.22 -1.65
CA ASP A 517 6.54 -29.31 -3.12
C ASP A 517 5.20 -28.69 -3.59
N LEU A 518 5.27 -27.53 -4.22
CA LEU A 518 4.12 -26.84 -4.81
C LEU A 518 4.08 -26.93 -6.34
N SER A 519 4.81 -27.88 -6.95
CA SER A 519 4.92 -28.00 -8.42
C SER A 519 3.57 -28.19 -9.12
N GLY A 520 2.60 -28.80 -8.44
CA GLY A 520 1.25 -29.02 -8.98
C GLY A 520 0.30 -27.82 -8.89
N VAL A 521 0.70 -26.73 -8.21
CA VAL A 521 -0.15 -25.54 -8.00
C VAL A 521 0.12 -24.51 -9.09
N ALA A 522 -0.88 -23.84 -9.66
CA ALA A 522 -0.62 -22.71 -10.57
C ALA A 522 -0.16 -21.48 -9.75
N LEU A 523 1.13 -21.17 -9.79
CA LEU A 523 1.75 -20.10 -8.97
C LEU A 523 2.32 -18.96 -9.82
N GLU A 524 2.55 -19.21 -11.10
CA GLU A 524 3.10 -18.27 -12.06
C GLU A 524 2.01 -17.32 -12.54
N ALA A 525 2.18 -16.03 -12.28
CA ALA A 525 1.28 -14.98 -12.74
C ALA A 525 2.02 -13.98 -13.65
N ASP A 526 1.26 -13.29 -14.50
CA ASP A 526 1.79 -12.23 -15.36
C ASP A 526 2.50 -11.13 -14.53
N VAL A 527 3.59 -10.59 -15.10
CA VAL A 527 4.49 -9.67 -14.39
C VAL A 527 3.77 -8.38 -13.97
N VAL A 528 2.82 -7.89 -14.77
CA VAL A 528 2.07 -6.67 -14.48
C VAL A 528 1.08 -6.91 -13.35
N GLU A 529 0.37 -8.04 -13.37
CA GLU A 529 -0.56 -8.47 -12.33
C GLU A 529 0.14 -8.77 -10.99
N ARG A 530 1.33 -9.38 -11.04
CA ARG A 530 2.13 -9.68 -9.84
C ARG A 530 2.74 -8.42 -9.24
N GLU A 531 3.28 -7.51 -10.06
CA GLU A 531 3.81 -6.23 -9.58
C GLU A 531 2.68 -5.35 -9.03
N ARG A 532 1.49 -5.37 -9.66
CA ARG A 532 0.27 -4.71 -9.15
C ARG A 532 -0.16 -5.26 -7.80
N ARG A 533 -0.19 -6.59 -7.61
CA ARG A 533 -0.56 -7.24 -6.34
C ARG A 533 0.47 -7.04 -5.22
N ILE A 534 1.76 -7.00 -5.54
CA ILE A 534 2.84 -6.72 -4.57
C ILE A 534 2.87 -5.24 -4.19
N GLN A 535 2.76 -4.33 -5.16
CA GLN A 535 2.72 -2.88 -4.90
C GLN A 535 1.42 -2.44 -4.20
N ALA A 536 0.32 -3.19 -4.37
CA ALA A 536 -0.93 -3.01 -3.63
C ALA A 536 -0.92 -3.62 -2.22
N GLY A 537 0.16 -4.29 -1.79
CA GLY A 537 0.23 -4.98 -0.50
C GLY A 537 -0.68 -6.21 -0.35
N VAL A 538 -1.43 -6.57 -1.41
CA VAL A 538 -2.41 -7.68 -1.48
C VAL A 538 -1.75 -9.07 -1.47
N ALA A 539 -0.49 -9.16 -1.88
CA ALA A 539 0.30 -10.38 -1.81
C ALA A 539 1.76 -10.05 -1.54
N HIS A 540 2.42 -10.77 -0.63
CA HIS A 540 3.87 -10.67 -0.52
C HIS A 540 4.54 -11.23 -1.79
N TYR A 541 5.73 -10.74 -2.17
CA TYR A 541 6.42 -11.25 -3.38
C TYR A 541 6.71 -12.75 -3.33
N ALA A 542 6.70 -13.32 -2.12
CA ALA A 542 6.87 -14.73 -1.83
C ALA A 542 5.55 -15.52 -1.88
N GLU A 543 4.39 -14.93 -2.13
CA GLU A 543 3.13 -15.68 -2.20
C GLU A 543 2.81 -16.23 -3.60
N SER A 544 3.52 -15.74 -4.63
CA SER A 544 3.39 -16.13 -6.04
C SER A 544 4.73 -16.03 -6.78
N LEU A 545 4.84 -16.77 -7.88
CA LEU A 545 6.06 -16.82 -8.70
C LEU A 545 5.88 -15.97 -9.97
N PRO A 546 6.92 -15.27 -10.44
CA PRO A 546 6.90 -14.72 -11.79
C PRO A 546 7.08 -15.86 -12.81
N VAL A 547 6.56 -15.68 -14.02
CA VAL A 547 6.88 -16.57 -15.15
C VAL A 547 8.40 -16.67 -15.32
N GLU A 548 8.90 -17.90 -15.41
CA GLU A 548 10.33 -18.18 -15.45
C GLU A 548 10.92 -17.71 -16.80
N TYR A 549 11.80 -16.71 -16.74
CA TYR A 549 12.42 -16.13 -17.93
C TYR A 549 13.31 -17.16 -18.64
N GLN A 550 13.00 -17.46 -19.90
CA GLN A 550 13.82 -18.32 -20.75
C GLN A 550 14.81 -17.46 -21.56
N PRO A 551 16.12 -17.61 -21.33
CA PRO A 551 17.13 -16.84 -22.04
C PRO A 551 17.25 -17.25 -23.51
N ASP A 552 17.50 -16.27 -24.37
CA ASP A 552 17.83 -16.48 -25.78
C ASP A 552 19.22 -17.13 -25.97
N ALA A 553 19.54 -17.49 -27.21
CA ALA A 553 20.79 -18.16 -27.54
C ALA A 553 22.04 -17.32 -27.18
N ALA A 554 21.99 -16.00 -27.39
CA ALA A 554 23.09 -15.09 -27.07
C ALA A 554 23.38 -15.05 -25.57
N TYR A 555 22.34 -15.13 -24.73
CA TYR A 555 22.51 -15.16 -23.28
C TYR A 555 23.01 -16.51 -22.75
N ARG A 556 22.68 -17.62 -23.43
CA ARG A 556 23.28 -18.92 -23.14
C ARG A 556 24.77 -18.96 -23.47
N GLU A 557 25.17 -18.37 -24.60
CA GLU A 557 26.59 -18.20 -24.95
C GLU A 557 27.34 -17.35 -23.91
N LEU A 558 26.71 -16.30 -23.37
CA LEU A 558 27.27 -15.53 -22.26
C LEU A 558 27.48 -16.40 -21.01
N PHE A 559 26.50 -17.22 -20.64
CA PHE A 559 26.64 -18.16 -19.53
C PHE A 559 27.82 -19.13 -19.76
N ASP A 560 27.91 -19.75 -20.94
CA ASP A 560 28.97 -20.70 -21.26
C ASP A 560 30.36 -20.05 -21.17
N LYS A 561 30.48 -18.83 -21.71
CA LYS A 561 31.72 -18.05 -21.64
C LYS A 561 32.08 -17.69 -20.19
N VAL A 562 31.12 -17.15 -19.42
CA VAL A 562 31.33 -16.75 -18.03
C VAL A 562 31.70 -17.96 -17.18
N LEU A 563 31.04 -19.11 -17.37
CA LEU A 563 31.37 -20.34 -16.66
C LEU A 563 32.80 -20.78 -16.95
N ALA A 564 33.19 -20.86 -18.22
CA ALA A 564 34.54 -21.24 -18.61
C ALA A 564 35.62 -20.29 -18.05
N GLU A 565 35.36 -18.99 -18.04
CA GLU A 565 36.29 -17.96 -17.55
C GLU A 565 36.35 -17.87 -16.02
N SER A 566 35.26 -18.20 -15.31
CA SER A 566 35.16 -18.03 -13.85
C SER A 566 35.22 -19.32 -13.03
N ALA A 567 35.15 -20.51 -13.63
CA ALA A 567 35.07 -21.78 -12.92
C ALA A 567 36.21 -21.99 -11.91
N GLU A 568 37.45 -21.67 -12.29
CA GLU A 568 38.61 -21.81 -11.40
C GLU A 568 38.54 -20.82 -10.22
N ARG A 569 38.12 -19.57 -10.48
CA ARG A 569 37.94 -18.55 -9.44
C ARG A 569 36.82 -18.94 -8.47
N LEU A 570 35.72 -19.49 -8.98
CA LEU A 570 34.61 -20.01 -8.16
C LEU A 570 35.06 -21.18 -7.30
N ALA A 571 35.81 -22.12 -7.88
CA ALA A 571 36.34 -23.28 -7.17
C ALA A 571 37.26 -22.86 -6.01
N LEU A 572 38.15 -21.91 -6.25
CA LEU A 572 39.03 -21.35 -5.23
C LEU A 572 38.21 -20.70 -4.10
N ALA A 573 37.25 -19.83 -4.43
CA ALA A 573 36.42 -19.16 -3.44
C ALA A 573 35.56 -20.15 -2.60
N VAL A 574 34.97 -21.17 -3.23
CA VAL A 574 34.24 -22.24 -2.51
C VAL A 574 35.17 -22.98 -1.57
N ALA A 575 36.33 -23.42 -2.06
CA ALA A 575 37.29 -24.17 -1.27
C ALA A 575 37.78 -23.32 -0.08
N THR A 576 38.11 -22.04 -0.31
CA THR A 576 38.50 -21.10 0.73
C THR A 576 37.41 -20.94 1.79
N VAL A 577 36.15 -20.66 1.42
CA VAL A 577 35.09 -20.50 2.44
C VAL A 577 34.83 -21.81 3.19
N SER A 578 34.98 -22.96 2.53
CA SER A 578 34.88 -24.28 3.18
C SER A 578 35.97 -24.48 4.23
N GLU A 579 37.22 -24.16 3.91
CA GLU A 579 38.33 -24.25 4.87
C GLU A 579 38.17 -23.26 6.03
N LEU A 580 37.67 -22.04 5.77
CA LEU A 580 37.39 -21.07 6.83
C LEU A 580 36.31 -21.59 7.78
N VAL A 581 35.23 -22.16 7.25
CA VAL A 581 34.17 -22.75 8.08
C VAL A 581 34.72 -23.89 8.94
N VAL A 582 35.52 -24.80 8.36
CA VAL A 582 36.11 -25.91 9.12
C VAL A 582 37.10 -25.41 10.18
N ALA A 583 37.89 -24.39 9.88
CA ALA A 583 38.81 -23.79 10.85
C ALA A 583 38.08 -23.11 12.01
N GLU A 584 36.88 -22.57 11.77
CA GLU A 584 36.11 -21.81 12.75
C GLU A 584 35.15 -22.67 13.58
N ARG A 585 34.61 -23.74 12.99
CA ARG A 585 33.54 -24.57 13.58
C ARG A 585 33.96 -26.03 13.81
N GLY A 586 35.05 -26.48 13.20
CA GLY A 586 35.46 -27.88 13.18
C GLY A 586 34.90 -28.64 11.98
N SER A 587 35.08 -29.96 11.96
CA SER A 587 34.65 -30.83 10.85
C SER A 587 33.25 -31.42 11.02
N ASP A 588 32.65 -31.31 12.21
CA ASP A 588 31.32 -31.83 12.54
C ASP A 588 30.24 -30.76 12.27
N ILE A 589 30.16 -30.29 11.03
CA ILE A 589 29.29 -29.19 10.61
C ILE A 589 28.10 -29.66 9.79
N VAL A 590 27.03 -28.87 9.81
CA VAL A 590 25.84 -29.05 8.98
C VAL A 590 25.65 -27.82 8.12
N LEU A 591 25.57 -28.00 6.80
CA LEU A 591 25.33 -26.89 5.89
C LEU A 591 23.83 -26.63 5.76
N ALA A 592 23.39 -25.40 5.99
CA ALA A 592 22.03 -24.93 5.74
C ALA A 592 22.08 -23.81 4.68
N SER A 593 22.02 -24.17 3.40
CA SER A 593 22.06 -23.20 2.32
C SER A 593 20.73 -22.47 2.17
N LEU A 594 20.78 -21.17 1.92
CA LEU A 594 19.60 -20.39 1.56
C LEU A 594 19.18 -20.76 0.14
N ALA A 595 17.91 -21.14 -0.02
CA ALA A 595 17.39 -21.71 -1.26
C ALA A 595 17.69 -20.83 -2.49
N ARG A 596 18.03 -21.50 -3.60
CA ARG A 596 18.53 -20.95 -4.87
C ARG A 596 19.98 -20.50 -4.86
N ALA A 597 20.29 -19.31 -4.33
CA ALA A 597 21.61 -18.72 -4.52
C ALA A 597 22.69 -19.45 -3.69
N GLY A 598 22.34 -19.87 -2.47
CA GLY A 598 23.23 -20.63 -1.60
C GLY A 598 23.34 -22.11 -1.97
N THR A 599 22.31 -22.70 -2.58
CA THR A 599 22.28 -24.16 -2.80
C THR A 599 23.42 -24.71 -3.65
N PRO A 600 23.75 -24.15 -4.84
CA PRO A 600 24.92 -24.60 -5.60
C PRO A 600 26.23 -24.46 -4.80
N VAL A 601 26.35 -23.42 -3.97
CA VAL A 601 27.53 -23.20 -3.13
C VAL A 601 27.61 -24.26 -2.04
N GLY A 602 26.52 -24.56 -1.35
CA GLY A 602 26.47 -25.64 -0.36
C GLY A 602 26.81 -27.00 -0.96
N VAL A 603 26.33 -27.31 -2.16
CA VAL A 603 26.70 -28.54 -2.88
C VAL A 603 28.20 -28.56 -3.21
N LEU A 604 28.76 -27.45 -3.72
CA LEU A 604 30.19 -27.37 -4.03
C LEU A 604 31.07 -27.45 -2.76
N MET A 605 30.67 -26.82 -1.65
CA MET A 605 31.34 -26.94 -0.36
C MET A 605 31.34 -28.41 0.11
N ARG A 606 30.17 -29.08 0.02
CA ARG A 606 30.04 -30.51 0.33
C ARG A 606 30.95 -31.38 -0.55
N ARG A 607 31.02 -31.13 -1.86
CA ARG A 607 31.91 -31.84 -2.79
C ARG A 607 33.39 -31.64 -2.44
N TRP A 608 33.79 -30.40 -2.14
CA TRP A 608 35.15 -30.07 -1.72
C TRP A 608 35.54 -30.80 -0.42
N LEU A 609 34.69 -30.72 0.61
CA LEU A 609 34.90 -31.36 1.91
C LEU A 609 34.87 -32.90 1.79
N GLY A 610 33.96 -33.44 0.98
CA GLY A 610 33.90 -34.87 0.68
C GLY A 610 35.17 -35.40 0.02
N ALA A 611 35.77 -34.63 -0.89
CA ALA A 611 37.08 -34.95 -1.47
C ALA A 611 38.22 -34.95 -0.44
N ARG A 612 38.01 -34.35 0.74
CA ARG A 612 38.91 -34.41 1.91
C ARG A 612 38.55 -35.50 2.92
N GLY A 613 37.49 -36.28 2.66
CA GLY A 613 36.98 -37.30 3.57
C GLY A 613 36.13 -36.75 4.73
N ILE A 614 35.62 -35.52 4.61
CA ILE A 614 34.68 -34.93 5.57
C ILE A 614 33.28 -35.01 4.97
N ASP A 615 32.44 -35.86 5.53
CA ASP A 615 31.03 -35.96 5.12
C ASP A 615 30.19 -34.96 5.92
N VAL A 616 29.47 -34.10 5.23
CA VAL A 616 28.68 -33.01 5.85
C VAL A 616 27.23 -33.12 5.39
N PRO A 617 26.25 -33.18 6.31
CA PRO A 617 24.85 -33.03 5.97
C PRO A 617 24.60 -31.67 5.33
N HIS A 618 23.78 -31.63 4.28
CA HIS A 618 23.44 -30.39 3.59
C HIS A 618 21.93 -30.27 3.36
N TYR A 619 21.37 -29.17 3.84
CA TYR A 619 19.98 -28.80 3.71
C TYR A 619 19.84 -27.48 2.96
N ALA A 620 18.79 -27.35 2.16
CA ALA A 620 18.36 -26.07 1.60
C ALA A 620 17.12 -25.57 2.34
N VAL A 621 17.16 -24.33 2.83
CA VAL A 621 16.12 -23.71 3.66
C VAL A 621 15.60 -22.42 3.05
N SER A 622 14.34 -22.09 3.34
CA SER A 622 13.74 -20.83 2.91
C SER A 622 14.08 -19.70 3.87
N ILE A 623 14.42 -18.54 3.29
CA ILE A 623 14.35 -17.23 3.95
C ILE A 623 13.64 -16.25 3.02
N VAL A 624 12.77 -15.43 3.59
CA VAL A 624 12.00 -14.42 2.85
C VAL A 624 12.22 -13.08 3.54
N ARG A 625 12.64 -12.07 2.76
CA ARG A 625 12.86 -10.73 3.30
C ARG A 625 11.56 -10.17 3.90
N ASP A 626 11.67 -9.46 5.01
CA ASP A 626 10.55 -8.86 5.76
C ASP A 626 9.57 -9.91 6.35
N ARG A 627 9.93 -11.21 6.30
CA ARG A 627 9.14 -12.35 6.79
C ARG A 627 9.96 -13.38 7.56
N GLY A 628 11.29 -13.31 7.50
CA GLY A 628 12.21 -14.19 8.21
C GLY A 628 12.50 -15.54 7.54
N ILE A 629 13.25 -16.35 8.29
CA ILE A 629 13.62 -17.73 7.96
C ILE A 629 12.51 -18.71 8.39
N ASP A 630 12.37 -19.83 7.68
CA ASP A 630 11.37 -20.85 7.97
C ASP A 630 11.61 -21.52 9.34
N PHE A 631 10.71 -21.27 10.30
CA PHE A 631 10.79 -21.84 11.65
C PHE A 631 10.63 -23.36 11.66
N ALA A 632 9.80 -23.94 10.78
CA ALA A 632 9.66 -25.39 10.71
C ALA A 632 10.96 -26.05 10.23
N ALA A 633 11.68 -25.39 9.31
CA ALA A 633 13.00 -25.83 8.87
C ALA A 633 14.05 -25.73 10.01
N LEU A 634 14.02 -24.66 10.81
CA LEU A 634 14.88 -24.54 12.00
C LEU A 634 14.56 -25.59 13.06
N ASP A 635 13.28 -25.87 13.31
CA ASP A 635 12.83 -26.94 14.19
C ASP A 635 13.32 -28.31 13.70
N HIS A 636 13.29 -28.54 12.38
CA HIS A 636 13.84 -29.75 11.79
C HIS A 636 15.35 -29.86 12.03
N LEU A 637 16.10 -28.78 11.78
CA LEU A 637 17.55 -28.78 12.01
C LEU A 637 17.88 -29.01 13.48
N ALA A 638 17.24 -28.31 14.41
CA ALA A 638 17.46 -28.44 15.85
C ALA A 638 17.07 -29.82 16.41
N ARG A 639 16.11 -30.51 15.80
CA ARG A 639 15.73 -31.88 16.19
C ARG A 639 16.73 -32.94 15.76
N HIS A 640 17.47 -32.71 14.68
CA HIS A 640 18.36 -33.72 14.08
C HIS A 640 19.84 -33.43 14.28
N HIS A 641 20.20 -32.18 14.55
CA HIS A 641 21.58 -31.69 14.63
C HIS A 641 21.76 -30.72 15.78
N ASP A 642 22.99 -30.54 16.24
CA ASP A 642 23.33 -29.48 17.18
C ASP A 642 23.22 -28.10 16.47
N PRO A 643 22.35 -27.19 16.93
CA PRO A 643 22.22 -25.84 16.36
C PRO A 643 23.54 -25.05 16.27
N ALA A 644 24.50 -25.32 17.16
CA ALA A 644 25.81 -24.66 17.12
C ALA A 644 26.69 -25.11 15.95
N GLN A 645 26.40 -26.27 15.35
CA GLN A 645 27.12 -26.83 14.20
C GLN A 645 26.48 -26.47 12.86
N VAL A 646 25.31 -25.83 12.87
CA VAL A 646 24.63 -25.39 11.65
C VAL A 646 25.28 -24.13 11.11
N VAL A 647 25.70 -24.19 9.84
CA VAL A 647 26.33 -23.08 9.11
C VAL A 647 25.39 -22.65 7.99
N PHE A 648 24.89 -21.42 8.08
CA PHE A 648 24.07 -20.84 7.02
C PHE A 648 24.94 -20.42 5.83
N VAL A 649 24.55 -20.79 4.61
CA VAL A 649 25.34 -20.57 3.39
C VAL A 649 24.56 -19.79 2.32
N ASP A 650 25.19 -18.78 1.72
CA ASP A 650 24.65 -18.07 0.56
C ASP A 650 25.68 -17.85 -0.57
N GLY A 651 25.22 -17.52 -1.77
CA GLY A 651 26.06 -17.35 -2.95
C GLY A 651 26.70 -15.98 -3.09
N TRP A 652 26.05 -14.93 -2.58
CA TRP A 652 26.57 -13.57 -2.70
C TRP A 652 25.86 -12.63 -1.73
N THR A 653 26.60 -11.72 -1.07
CA THR A 653 25.98 -10.64 -0.30
C THR A 653 26.44 -9.27 -0.79
N GLY A 654 25.46 -8.41 -1.09
CA GLY A 654 25.66 -7.06 -1.59
C GLY A 654 25.72 -6.06 -0.47
N LYS A 655 24.59 -5.40 -0.19
CA LYS A 655 24.45 -4.38 0.87
C LYS A 655 24.03 -4.97 2.24
N GLY A 656 24.27 -6.27 2.44
CA GLY A 656 23.99 -7.01 3.68
C GLY A 656 22.52 -7.11 4.07
N ALA A 657 21.60 -7.18 3.10
CA ALA A 657 20.17 -7.32 3.37
C ALA A 657 19.84 -8.69 4.01
N ILE A 658 20.29 -9.78 3.38
CA ILE A 658 20.07 -11.15 3.89
C ILE A 658 20.84 -11.40 5.19
N THR A 659 22.02 -10.82 5.35
CA THR A 659 22.78 -10.91 6.60
C THR A 659 22.00 -10.33 7.79
N ARG A 660 21.33 -9.17 7.61
CA ARG A 660 20.46 -8.59 8.65
C ARG A 660 19.21 -9.42 8.88
N GLU A 661 18.52 -9.79 7.80
CA GLU A 661 17.30 -10.61 7.86
C GLU A 661 17.54 -11.92 8.62
N LEU A 662 18.65 -12.61 8.34
CA LEU A 662 18.99 -13.87 9.02
C LEU A 662 19.21 -13.62 10.52
N ALA A 663 20.01 -12.61 10.88
CA ALA A 663 20.29 -12.31 12.29
C ALA A 663 19.01 -11.95 13.06
N GLU A 664 18.14 -11.12 12.48
CA GLU A 664 16.85 -10.73 13.05
C GLU A 664 15.90 -11.93 13.18
N ALA A 665 15.81 -12.77 12.14
CA ALA A 665 14.92 -13.93 12.14
C ALA A 665 15.35 -15.00 13.15
N LEU A 666 16.66 -15.24 13.31
CA LEU A 666 17.18 -16.16 14.33
C LEU A 666 16.96 -15.63 15.74
N ALA A 667 17.08 -14.31 15.95
CA ALA A 667 16.75 -13.68 17.23
C ALA A 667 15.24 -13.81 17.54
N ALA A 668 14.38 -13.62 16.54
CA ALA A 668 12.93 -13.80 16.67
C ALA A 668 12.56 -15.26 16.99
N TYR A 669 13.18 -16.23 16.30
CA TYR A 669 12.99 -17.66 16.56
C TYR A 669 13.38 -18.03 18.00
N ARG A 670 14.54 -17.55 18.48
CA ARG A 670 14.95 -17.73 19.86
C ARG A 670 13.97 -17.10 20.85
N ALA A 671 13.51 -15.88 20.58
CA ALA A 671 12.53 -15.19 21.43
C ALA A 671 11.19 -15.93 21.51
N ALA A 672 10.81 -16.64 20.45
CA ALA A 672 9.64 -17.51 20.40
C ALA A 672 9.84 -18.87 21.12
N GLY A 673 11.00 -19.11 21.74
CA GLY A 673 11.33 -20.34 22.46
C GLY A 673 12.10 -21.38 21.64
N GLY A 674 12.49 -21.04 20.41
CA GLY A 674 13.31 -21.89 19.54
C GLY A 674 14.76 -22.03 20.02
N ALA A 675 15.47 -23.00 19.45
CA ALA A 675 16.88 -23.23 19.73
C ALA A 675 17.80 -22.06 19.30
N GLU A 676 18.94 -21.92 19.96
CA GLU A 676 19.92 -20.88 19.64
C GLU A 676 20.85 -21.33 18.51
N PHE A 677 20.75 -20.67 17.36
CA PHE A 677 21.64 -20.86 16.21
C PHE A 677 22.67 -19.73 16.11
N ALA A 678 23.83 -20.04 15.53
CA ALA A 678 24.85 -19.04 15.20
C ALA A 678 24.35 -18.12 14.05
N PRO A 679 24.31 -16.79 14.23
CA PRO A 679 23.74 -15.89 13.24
C PRO A 679 24.67 -15.56 12.07
N GLU A 680 25.91 -16.06 12.08
CA GLU A 680 26.87 -15.78 11.03
C GLU A 680 26.56 -16.51 9.73
N LEU A 681 26.44 -15.73 8.65
CA LEU A 681 26.30 -16.22 7.29
C LEU A 681 27.68 -16.45 6.66
N ALA A 682 27.91 -17.65 6.10
CA ALA A 682 29.04 -17.92 5.23
C ALA A 682 28.64 -17.68 3.76
N VAL A 683 29.44 -16.93 3.02
CA VAL A 683 29.11 -16.59 1.62
C VAL A 683 30.26 -16.85 0.66
N LEU A 684 29.93 -17.23 -0.56
CA LEU A 684 30.94 -17.39 -1.61
C LEU A 684 31.65 -16.05 -1.91
N ALA A 685 30.88 -14.98 -2.12
CA ALA A 685 31.40 -13.66 -2.44
C ALA A 685 30.71 -12.56 -1.61
N ASP A 686 31.51 -11.65 -1.05
CA ASP A 686 31.03 -10.51 -0.28
C ASP A 686 31.79 -9.23 -0.64
N PRO A 687 31.47 -8.60 -1.77
CA PRO A 687 32.03 -7.31 -2.15
C PRO A 687 31.57 -6.16 -1.27
N GLY A 688 30.53 -6.35 -0.44
CA GLY A 688 30.00 -5.31 0.46
C GLY A 688 30.67 -5.23 1.82
N SER A 689 31.51 -6.20 2.18
CA SER A 689 32.11 -6.32 3.51
C SER A 689 31.08 -6.46 4.64
N CYS A 690 30.07 -7.31 4.43
CA CYS A 690 28.94 -7.51 5.34
C CYS A 690 29.07 -8.74 6.26
N VAL A 691 29.92 -9.72 5.94
CA VAL A 691 30.12 -10.94 6.72
C VAL A 691 31.60 -11.20 7.03
N ARG A 692 31.82 -11.99 8.08
CA ARG A 692 33.15 -12.40 8.55
C ARG A 692 33.73 -13.59 7.76
N THR A 693 32.87 -14.50 7.32
CA THR A 693 33.26 -15.76 6.66
C THR A 693 32.85 -15.71 5.19
N PHE A 694 33.83 -15.55 4.31
CA PHE A 694 33.62 -15.34 2.88
C PHE A 694 34.70 -16.05 2.04
N GLY A 695 34.36 -16.45 0.82
CA GLY A 695 35.34 -17.02 -0.13
C GLY A 695 36.19 -15.96 -0.81
N THR A 696 35.57 -14.84 -1.21
CA THR A 696 36.26 -13.69 -1.82
C THR A 696 35.53 -12.36 -1.57
N ARG A 697 36.28 -11.25 -1.65
CA ARG A 697 35.75 -9.87 -1.67
C ARG A 697 35.56 -9.34 -3.10
N ASP A 698 35.92 -10.13 -4.08
CA ASP A 698 35.86 -9.71 -5.47
C ASP A 698 34.42 -9.58 -5.97
N ASP A 699 34.18 -8.61 -6.85
CA ASP A 699 32.90 -8.38 -7.51
C ASP A 699 33.01 -8.76 -8.99
N PHE A 700 32.60 -9.99 -9.32
CA PHE A 700 32.57 -10.50 -10.68
C PHE A 700 31.25 -11.21 -10.98
N LEU A 701 30.98 -11.45 -12.27
CA LEU A 701 29.77 -12.17 -12.66
C LEU A 701 29.90 -13.66 -12.32
N ILE A 702 29.24 -14.06 -11.24
CA ILE A 702 29.13 -15.48 -10.84
C ILE A 702 28.19 -16.18 -11.83
N ALA A 703 28.61 -17.29 -12.44
CA ALA A 703 27.83 -17.98 -13.46
C ALA A 703 26.42 -18.40 -12.99
N SER A 704 26.26 -18.77 -11.71
CA SER A 704 24.95 -19.08 -11.11
C SER A 704 24.01 -17.87 -11.03
N ALA A 705 24.51 -16.65 -11.19
CA ALA A 705 23.70 -15.43 -11.21
C ALA A 705 23.12 -15.10 -12.59
N CYS A 706 23.68 -15.69 -13.67
CA CYS A 706 23.22 -15.45 -15.05
C CYS A 706 21.82 -16.02 -15.26
N LEU A 707 21.65 -17.30 -14.94
CA LEU A 707 20.40 -18.01 -15.18
C LEU A 707 19.58 -18.09 -13.89
N ASN A 708 18.27 -18.31 -14.02
CA ASN A 708 17.39 -18.39 -12.86
C ASN A 708 17.34 -19.82 -12.30
N SER A 709 16.19 -20.50 -12.36
CA SER A 709 16.02 -21.87 -11.86
C SER A 709 16.89 -22.88 -12.63
N THR A 710 17.13 -22.66 -13.92
CA THR A 710 17.92 -23.55 -14.80
C THR A 710 19.42 -23.65 -14.47
N VAL A 711 19.92 -22.92 -13.48
CA VAL A 711 21.28 -23.10 -12.91
C VAL A 711 21.24 -23.29 -11.39
N SER A 712 20.05 -23.30 -10.80
CA SER A 712 19.83 -23.41 -9.35
C SER A 712 18.90 -24.58 -9.00
N GLY A 713 19.12 -25.72 -9.65
CA GLY A 713 18.46 -26.98 -9.32
C GLY A 713 17.06 -27.14 -9.92
N LEU A 714 16.67 -26.29 -10.88
CA LEU A 714 15.29 -26.15 -11.39
C LEU A 714 14.25 -25.82 -10.32
N VAL A 715 14.69 -25.28 -9.18
CA VAL A 715 13.80 -24.89 -8.09
C VAL A 715 13.47 -23.39 -8.21
N SER A 716 12.20 -23.05 -8.00
CA SER A 716 11.72 -21.67 -7.98
C SER A 716 12.28 -20.89 -6.79
N ARG A 717 11.92 -19.60 -6.68
CA ARG A 717 12.03 -18.91 -5.39
C ARG A 717 11.11 -19.59 -4.38
N THR A 718 11.41 -19.42 -3.09
CA THR A 718 10.56 -19.97 -2.05
C THR A 718 9.26 -19.18 -1.95
N VAL A 719 8.22 -19.91 -1.55
CA VAL A 719 6.84 -19.47 -1.52
C VAL A 719 6.34 -19.56 -0.09
N LEU A 720 5.93 -18.44 0.48
CA LEU A 720 5.25 -18.39 1.77
C LEU A 720 3.81 -17.97 1.51
N ASN A 721 2.91 -18.94 1.35
CA ASN A 721 1.52 -18.71 1.02
C ASN A 721 0.63 -19.52 1.98
N ALA A 722 -0.05 -18.84 2.90
CA ALA A 722 -0.87 -19.46 3.94
C ALA A 722 -2.12 -20.20 3.40
N ARG A 723 -2.50 -19.98 2.13
CA ARG A 723 -3.57 -20.75 1.47
C ARG A 723 -3.08 -22.12 0.99
N LEU A 724 -1.78 -22.28 0.79
CA LEU A 724 -1.15 -23.50 0.24
C LEU A 724 -0.35 -24.28 1.27
N LEU A 725 0.04 -23.62 2.35
CA LEU A 725 0.88 -24.16 3.41
C LEU A 725 0.14 -24.11 4.73
N GLY A 726 -0.04 -25.27 5.36
CA GLY A 726 -0.60 -25.41 6.69
C GLY A 726 0.43 -25.17 7.81
N PRO A 727 -0.02 -25.01 9.06
CA PRO A 727 0.86 -24.87 10.22
C PRO A 727 1.85 -26.04 10.34
N GLY A 728 3.13 -25.73 10.58
CA GLY A 728 4.18 -26.72 10.73
C GLY A 728 4.72 -27.32 9.44
N GLN A 729 4.21 -26.91 8.27
CA GLN A 729 4.83 -27.24 6.98
C GLN A 729 6.00 -26.30 6.68
N PHE A 730 6.99 -26.80 5.93
CA PHE A 730 8.04 -25.95 5.38
C PHE A 730 7.45 -24.95 4.38
N HIS A 731 8.12 -23.82 4.18
CA HIS A 731 7.86 -22.91 3.07
C HIS A 731 7.90 -23.68 1.74
N GLY A 732 7.08 -23.27 0.78
CA GLY A 732 6.92 -23.99 -0.47
C GLY A 732 7.96 -23.63 -1.53
N ALA A 733 8.09 -24.45 -2.56
CA ALA A 733 8.74 -24.09 -3.82
C ALA A 733 8.25 -25.00 -4.95
N LYS A 734 8.44 -24.58 -6.20
CA LYS A 734 8.18 -25.38 -7.39
C LYS A 734 9.44 -26.00 -7.95
N PHE A 735 9.29 -27.19 -8.53
CA PHE A 735 10.26 -27.84 -9.37
C PHE A 735 9.80 -27.79 -10.84
N TYR A 736 10.52 -27.04 -11.66
CA TYR A 736 10.22 -26.84 -13.08
C TYR A 736 10.72 -27.99 -13.96
N ARG A 737 10.07 -29.15 -13.85
CA ARG A 737 10.43 -30.39 -14.59
C ARG A 737 10.41 -30.18 -16.10
N GLU A 738 9.54 -29.32 -16.59
CA GLU A 738 9.37 -28.98 -18.00
C GLU A 738 10.57 -28.23 -18.61
N LEU A 739 11.47 -27.67 -17.78
CA LEU A 739 12.68 -26.97 -18.23
C LEU A 739 13.94 -27.86 -18.14
N ALA A 740 13.78 -29.17 -17.96
CA ALA A 740 14.91 -30.10 -17.80
C ALA A 740 15.87 -30.12 -18.99
N ASP A 741 15.40 -29.81 -20.19
CA ASP A 741 16.21 -29.70 -21.42
C ASP A 741 17.16 -28.48 -21.41
N GLN A 742 16.89 -27.52 -20.53
CA GLN A 742 17.61 -26.26 -20.40
C GLN A 742 18.41 -26.18 -19.10
N ASP A 743 18.38 -27.23 -18.28
CA ASP A 743 19.06 -27.27 -16.99
C ASP A 743 20.57 -27.45 -17.15
N VAL A 744 21.31 -26.52 -16.58
CA VAL A 744 22.77 -26.51 -16.51
C VAL A 744 23.27 -26.51 -15.07
N SER A 745 22.41 -26.81 -14.10
CA SER A 745 22.76 -26.84 -12.67
C SER A 745 23.90 -27.82 -12.37
N ASN A 746 23.78 -29.07 -12.82
CA ASN A 746 24.86 -30.06 -12.63
C ASN A 746 26.10 -29.73 -13.46
N ARG A 747 25.93 -29.16 -14.67
CA ARG A 747 27.06 -28.71 -15.49
C ARG A 747 27.88 -27.63 -14.77
N LEU A 748 27.23 -26.65 -14.13
CA LEU A 748 27.92 -25.67 -13.29
C LEU A 748 28.72 -26.37 -12.18
N LEU A 749 28.10 -27.31 -11.46
CA LEU A 749 28.75 -28.02 -10.35
C LEU A 749 29.94 -28.86 -10.82
N ASP A 750 29.82 -29.50 -11.98
CA ASP A 750 30.84 -30.39 -12.54
C ASP A 750 32.04 -29.59 -13.08
N GLU A 751 31.79 -28.49 -13.78
CA GLU A 751 32.84 -27.60 -14.29
C GLU A 751 33.63 -26.94 -13.14
N VAL A 752 32.94 -26.44 -12.12
CA VAL A 752 33.59 -25.85 -10.94
C VAL A 752 34.28 -26.93 -10.10
N GLY A 753 33.62 -28.07 -9.86
CA GLY A 753 34.21 -29.20 -9.13
C GLY A 753 35.44 -29.80 -9.82
N GLY A 754 35.45 -29.84 -11.16
CA GLY A 754 36.61 -30.23 -11.96
C GLY A 754 37.81 -29.30 -11.85
N CYS A 755 37.65 -28.12 -11.26
CA CYS A 755 38.74 -27.20 -10.94
C CYS A 755 39.36 -27.44 -9.56
N PHE A 756 38.76 -28.25 -8.68
CA PHE A 756 39.20 -28.39 -7.29
C PHE A 756 40.66 -28.83 -7.13
N ASP A 757 41.13 -29.80 -7.92
CA ASP A 757 42.53 -30.24 -7.82
C ASP A 757 43.53 -29.18 -8.31
N ARG A 758 43.13 -28.31 -9.25
CA ARG A 758 43.96 -27.20 -9.71
C ARG A 758 44.10 -26.11 -8.66
N VAL A 759 43.02 -25.78 -7.96
CA VAL A 759 43.03 -24.70 -6.96
C VAL A 759 43.56 -25.15 -5.60
N ARG A 760 43.53 -26.46 -5.29
CA ARG A 760 43.96 -27.02 -4.00
C ARG A 760 45.29 -26.48 -3.47
N PRO A 761 46.37 -26.32 -4.26
CA PRO A 761 47.63 -25.77 -3.78
C PRO A 761 47.53 -24.30 -3.31
N LEU A 762 46.53 -23.55 -3.75
CA LEU A 762 46.31 -22.14 -3.42
C LEU A 762 45.42 -21.95 -2.18
N VAL A 763 44.55 -22.91 -1.91
CA VAL A 763 43.50 -22.81 -0.87
C VAL A 763 44.10 -22.62 0.51
N ASP A 764 45.10 -23.43 0.89
CA ASP A 764 45.70 -23.38 2.23
C ASP A 764 46.33 -22.01 2.51
N ALA A 765 47.03 -21.46 1.52
CA ALA A 765 47.66 -20.15 1.62
C ALA A 765 46.61 -19.03 1.74
N GLN A 766 45.56 -19.08 0.93
CA GLN A 766 44.49 -18.09 0.94
C GLN A 766 43.66 -18.15 2.24
N ALA A 767 43.28 -19.34 2.69
CA ALA A 767 42.55 -19.54 3.93
C ALA A 767 43.40 -19.09 5.13
N SER A 768 44.69 -19.44 5.17
CA SER A 768 45.61 -18.99 6.24
C SER A 768 45.77 -17.47 6.27
N ALA A 769 45.91 -16.84 5.10
CA ALA A 769 46.00 -15.38 4.99
C ALA A 769 44.72 -14.70 5.51
N LEU A 770 43.54 -15.24 5.17
CA LEU A 770 42.26 -14.72 5.64
C LEU A 770 42.04 -14.95 7.14
N LEU A 771 42.45 -16.11 7.67
CA LEU A 771 42.39 -16.38 9.12
C LEU A 771 43.28 -15.44 9.93
N ALA A 772 44.41 -15.01 9.36
CA ALA A 772 45.33 -14.06 10.00
C ALA A 772 44.90 -12.59 9.83
N ALA A 773 44.01 -12.28 8.87
CA ALA A 773 43.54 -10.93 8.60
C ALA A 773 42.39 -10.52 9.53
N ASP A 774 42.22 -9.21 9.74
CA ASP A 774 40.99 -8.67 10.33
C ASP A 774 39.85 -8.80 9.32
N ARG A 775 38.87 -9.64 9.65
CA ARG A 775 37.68 -9.92 8.83
C ARG A 775 36.42 -9.31 9.43
N THR A 776 36.54 -8.35 10.34
CA THR A 776 35.40 -7.66 10.93
C THR A 776 34.56 -6.99 9.82
N PRO A 777 33.23 -7.23 9.75
CA PRO A 777 32.37 -6.57 8.78
C PRO A 777 32.44 -5.05 8.90
N THR A 778 32.77 -4.37 7.81
CA THR A 778 32.88 -2.90 7.75
C THR A 778 31.64 -2.23 7.16
N TRP A 779 30.78 -2.98 6.47
CA TRP A 779 29.59 -2.46 5.78
C TRP A 779 29.89 -1.39 4.72
N ALA A 780 31.12 -1.34 4.20
CA ALA A 780 31.56 -0.38 3.19
C ALA A 780 30.67 -0.38 1.93
N GLY A 781 30.08 -1.53 1.58
CA GLY A 781 29.10 -1.64 0.50
C GLY A 781 27.83 -0.83 0.75
N TRP A 782 27.30 -0.84 1.98
CA TRP A 782 26.13 -0.06 2.36
C TRP A 782 26.43 1.44 2.29
N GLU A 783 27.57 1.87 2.83
CA GLU A 783 28.01 3.28 2.77
C GLU A 783 28.17 3.76 1.32
N SER A 784 28.76 2.93 0.46
CA SER A 784 28.91 3.26 -0.97
C SER A 784 27.55 3.39 -1.67
N VAL A 785 26.55 2.57 -1.30
CA VAL A 785 25.19 2.64 -1.86
C VAL A 785 24.45 3.90 -1.40
N GLU A 786 24.55 4.26 -0.12
CA GLU A 786 23.94 5.50 0.41
C GLU A 786 24.59 6.75 -0.19
N ARG A 787 25.91 6.75 -0.36
CA ARG A 787 26.62 7.84 -1.03
C ARG A 787 26.14 8.05 -2.45
N VAL A 788 26.06 6.97 -3.25
CA VAL A 788 25.53 7.02 -4.61
C VAL A 788 24.06 7.45 -4.62
N ARG A 789 23.24 6.96 -3.69
CA ARG A 789 21.85 7.41 -3.57
C ARG A 789 21.77 8.93 -3.40
N ALA A 790 22.53 9.47 -2.45
CA ALA A 790 22.53 10.90 -2.13
C ALA A 790 23.07 11.75 -3.29
N GLU A 791 24.21 11.36 -3.87
CA GLU A 791 24.87 12.10 -4.95
C GLU A 791 24.02 12.19 -6.22
N TYR A 792 23.32 11.12 -6.58
CA TYR A 792 22.50 11.05 -7.78
C TYR A 792 21.01 11.36 -7.52
N GLY A 793 20.65 11.86 -6.33
CA GLY A 793 19.28 12.29 -6.01
C GLY A 793 18.24 11.17 -6.05
N ILE A 794 18.62 9.95 -5.68
CA ILE A 794 17.76 8.77 -5.77
C ILE A 794 16.89 8.66 -4.50
N SER A 795 15.58 8.51 -4.68
CA SER A 795 14.60 8.46 -3.59
C SER A 795 14.86 7.31 -2.59
N SER A 796 15.33 6.15 -3.08
CA SER A 796 15.58 4.95 -2.28
C SER A 796 16.84 4.19 -2.68
N VAL A 797 17.55 3.63 -1.69
CA VAL A 797 18.65 2.66 -1.90
C VAL A 797 18.23 1.39 -2.63
N ASN A 798 16.93 1.16 -2.82
CA ASN A 798 16.43 0.04 -3.61
C ASN A 798 16.62 0.24 -5.12
N PHE A 799 16.78 1.49 -5.57
CA PHE A 799 17.04 1.83 -6.98
C PHE A 799 18.52 1.89 -7.34
N VAL A 800 19.41 1.74 -6.34
CA VAL A 800 20.83 1.53 -6.52
C VAL A 800 21.09 0.02 -6.47
N LYS A 801 21.57 -0.55 -7.57
CA LYS A 801 21.80 -2.00 -7.71
C LYS A 801 23.31 -2.29 -7.80
N PRO A 802 23.95 -2.59 -6.66
CA PRO A 802 25.39 -2.76 -6.61
C PRO A 802 25.83 -4.15 -7.06
N GLY A 803 26.96 -4.21 -7.77
CA GLY A 803 27.58 -5.47 -8.18
C GLY A 803 27.43 -5.76 -9.66
N VAL A 804 28.36 -6.55 -10.22
CA VAL A 804 28.33 -6.95 -11.64
C VAL A 804 27.07 -7.73 -11.98
N GLY A 805 26.67 -8.68 -11.14
CA GLY A 805 25.45 -9.49 -11.35
C GLY A 805 24.17 -8.66 -11.34
N GLU A 806 24.01 -7.79 -10.35
CA GLU A 806 22.83 -6.92 -10.21
C GLU A 806 22.75 -5.87 -11.31
N THR A 807 23.88 -5.26 -11.70
CA THR A 807 23.93 -4.31 -12.82
C THR A 807 23.58 -4.99 -14.14
N THR A 808 24.05 -6.22 -14.36
CA THR A 808 23.66 -7.05 -15.52
C THR A 808 22.15 -7.27 -15.53
N ARG A 809 21.52 -7.60 -14.38
CA ARG A 809 20.06 -7.77 -14.28
C ARG A 809 19.30 -6.48 -14.55
N VAL A 810 19.79 -5.32 -14.08
CA VAL A 810 19.21 -4.02 -14.38
C VAL A 810 19.20 -3.76 -15.88
N LEU A 811 20.35 -3.96 -16.53
CA LEU A 811 20.53 -3.78 -17.97
C LEU A 811 19.73 -4.78 -18.81
N LEU A 812 19.23 -5.87 -18.25
CA LEU A 812 18.42 -6.85 -19.00
C LEU A 812 16.93 -6.77 -18.68
N ARG A 813 16.57 -6.41 -17.46
CA ARG A 813 15.22 -6.63 -16.91
C ARG A 813 14.56 -5.38 -16.33
N ARG A 814 15.22 -4.22 -16.36
CA ARG A 814 14.72 -2.96 -15.78
C ARG A 814 14.89 -1.79 -16.77
N VAL A 815 14.50 -0.59 -16.32
CA VAL A 815 14.71 0.69 -17.02
C VAL A 815 15.87 1.44 -16.34
N PRO A 816 17.13 1.12 -16.69
CA PRO A 816 18.28 1.90 -16.23
C PRO A 816 18.31 3.27 -16.88
N TRP A 817 18.74 4.28 -16.13
CA TRP A 817 19.09 5.58 -16.68
C TRP A 817 20.60 5.86 -16.64
N ARG A 818 21.36 5.10 -15.83
CA ARG A 818 22.81 5.25 -15.73
C ARG A 818 23.47 4.00 -15.15
N VAL A 819 24.73 3.75 -15.53
CA VAL A 819 25.60 2.73 -14.95
C VAL A 819 26.87 3.40 -14.43
N LEU A 820 27.26 3.10 -13.20
CA LEU A 820 28.50 3.54 -12.60
C LEU A 820 29.51 2.40 -12.64
N VAL A 821 30.75 2.67 -13.05
CA VAL A 821 31.85 1.70 -13.06
C VAL A 821 33.04 2.22 -12.27
N ARG A 822 33.69 1.36 -11.51
CA ARG A 822 34.88 1.72 -10.72
C ARG A 822 36.10 2.00 -11.59
N ASP A 823 36.27 1.18 -12.63
CA ASP A 823 37.38 1.23 -13.56
C ASP A 823 36.84 1.10 -15.00
N PRO A 824 37.09 2.08 -15.89
CA PRO A 824 36.58 2.04 -17.26
C PRO A 824 37.13 0.87 -18.08
N GLU A 825 38.30 0.32 -17.73
CA GLU A 825 39.01 -0.70 -18.51
C GLU A 825 38.99 -2.09 -17.85
N ALA A 826 38.40 -2.23 -16.66
CA ALA A 826 38.29 -3.53 -16.01
C ALA A 826 37.58 -4.56 -16.92
N GLY A 827 38.18 -5.75 -17.02
CA GLY A 827 37.65 -6.85 -17.82
C GLY A 827 36.25 -7.31 -17.35
N GLU A 828 36.01 -7.21 -16.03
CA GLU A 828 34.74 -7.55 -15.38
C GLU A 828 33.56 -6.68 -15.85
N HIS A 829 33.82 -5.54 -16.49
CA HIS A 829 32.79 -4.64 -17.03
C HIS A 829 32.54 -4.84 -18.53
N ALA A 830 33.26 -5.73 -19.22
CA ALA A 830 33.19 -5.82 -20.67
C ALA A 830 31.76 -6.07 -21.19
N HIS A 831 31.01 -6.99 -20.55
CA HIS A 831 29.61 -7.23 -20.89
C HIS A 831 28.69 -6.10 -20.42
N ILE A 832 28.97 -5.46 -19.28
CA ILE A 832 28.21 -4.30 -18.79
C ILE A 832 28.28 -3.15 -19.79
N ARG A 833 29.48 -2.81 -20.28
CA ARG A 833 29.69 -1.75 -21.29
C ARG A 833 28.97 -2.08 -22.59
N LEU A 834 29.03 -3.34 -23.04
CA LEU A 834 28.34 -3.80 -24.24
C LEU A 834 26.82 -3.68 -24.11
N LEU A 835 26.24 -4.12 -22.98
CA LEU A 835 24.81 -4.03 -22.71
C LEU A 835 24.34 -2.58 -22.54
N ALA A 836 25.12 -1.74 -21.85
CA ALA A 836 24.81 -0.33 -21.68
C ALA A 836 24.82 0.41 -23.03
N ALA A 837 25.83 0.15 -23.88
CA ALA A 837 25.90 0.71 -25.23
C ALA A 837 24.71 0.29 -26.10
N ALA A 838 24.34 -1.00 -26.08
CA ALA A 838 23.20 -1.52 -26.83
C ALA A 838 21.86 -0.88 -26.42
N ARG A 839 21.73 -0.45 -25.15
CA ARG A 839 20.51 0.18 -24.61
C ARG A 839 20.57 1.71 -24.55
N GLY A 840 21.65 2.33 -25.02
CA GLY A 840 21.83 3.78 -24.94
C GLY A 840 21.94 4.32 -23.51
N VAL A 841 22.40 3.50 -22.56
CA VAL A 841 22.54 3.88 -21.15
C VAL A 841 23.94 4.45 -20.92
N PRO A 842 24.07 5.67 -20.36
CA PRO A 842 25.37 6.26 -20.09
C PRO A 842 26.14 5.48 -19.01
N VAL A 843 27.44 5.30 -19.24
CA VAL A 843 28.39 4.72 -18.29
C VAL A 843 29.28 5.82 -17.73
N GLU A 844 29.34 5.93 -16.41
CA GLU A 844 30.12 6.94 -15.68
C GLU A 844 31.17 6.27 -14.80
N VAL A 845 32.37 6.83 -14.74
CA VAL A 845 33.48 6.29 -13.94
C VAL A 845 33.46 6.92 -12.55
N VAL A 846 33.36 6.09 -11.51
CA VAL A 846 33.36 6.49 -10.10
C VAL A 846 34.39 5.62 -9.36
N PRO A 847 35.66 6.05 -9.24
CA PRO A 847 36.74 5.24 -8.68
C PRO A 847 36.54 4.79 -7.23
N GLU A 848 35.74 5.52 -6.45
CA GLU A 848 35.52 5.30 -5.02
C GLU A 848 34.45 4.24 -4.72
N LEU A 849 33.87 3.59 -5.73
CA LEU A 849 32.85 2.56 -5.52
C LEU A 849 33.41 1.35 -4.74
N ALA A 850 32.64 0.89 -3.74
CA ALA A 850 32.95 -0.37 -3.06
C ALA A 850 32.82 -1.59 -4.00
N TYR A 851 31.98 -1.47 -5.03
CA TYR A 851 31.69 -2.51 -6.02
C TYR A 851 32.40 -2.21 -7.35
N ALA A 852 32.54 -3.21 -8.21
CA ALA A 852 33.08 -3.02 -9.55
C ALA A 852 32.16 -2.11 -10.38
N CYS A 853 30.83 -2.31 -10.28
CA CYS A 853 29.85 -1.41 -10.89
C CYS A 853 28.53 -1.32 -10.12
N MET A 854 27.72 -0.32 -10.44
CA MET A 854 26.34 -0.16 -9.95
C MET A 854 25.40 0.25 -11.08
N GLY A 855 24.24 -0.40 -11.17
CA GLY A 855 23.15 0.02 -12.05
C GLY A 855 22.18 0.95 -11.33
N LEU A 856 21.85 2.10 -11.93
CA LEU A 856 20.88 3.06 -11.40
C LEU A 856 19.56 2.95 -12.16
N ILE A 857 18.48 2.65 -11.43
CA ILE A 857 17.13 2.53 -11.98
C ILE A 857 16.45 3.89 -11.97
N LYS A 858 15.72 4.21 -13.05
CA LYS A 858 15.02 5.50 -13.17
C LYS A 858 13.84 5.48 -12.22
N ASP A 859 13.76 6.49 -11.35
CA ASP A 859 12.51 6.80 -10.67
C ASP A 859 11.54 7.34 -11.73
N MET A 860 10.41 6.64 -11.92
CA MET A 860 9.42 7.01 -12.93
C MET A 860 8.49 8.13 -12.43
N GLU A 861 8.78 8.67 -11.23
CA GLU A 861 8.12 9.82 -10.59
C GLU A 861 9.00 11.10 -10.59
N GLY A 862 9.87 11.25 -11.60
CA GLY A 862 10.62 12.48 -11.88
C GLY A 862 10.09 13.27 -13.06
#